data_AF-A0A915NQ58-F1
#
_entry.id   AF-A0A915NQ58-F1
#
_cell.length_a   1.000
_cell.length_b   1.000
_cell.length_c   1.000
_cell.angle_alpha   90.00
_cell.angle_beta   90.00
_cell.angle_gamma   90.00
#
_symmetry.space_group_name_H-M   'P 1'
#
loop_
_entity.id
_entity.type
_entity.pdbx_description
1 polymer ?
#
loop_
_entity_poly.entity_id
_entity_poly.type
_entity_poly.pdbx_seq_one_letter_code
_entity_poly.pdbx_strand_id
1 'polypeptide(L)'
;MGYEYSSYSLMCQPIGNARGDDYSHFIEAFEEKFTREFGFKMPKRAIIAHDVRVRGIAKRFLLPSEYLQERTNTPPPLKLVTKCYFEEGELDTNVYDLKELHFGHLISGPAIIVDANCTILVEPNCRAEITPHGNVLIQLSSVSKDTIGTELDPIQLSIFSHRFMSIAEQMGTALQRSAFSVNIKDRLDFSCALFCHNGGLVANAPHIPVHLGGMQAAVRFQIKHVGAENFKRGDVYLSNHPKAGGSHLPDLTVITPVFISDDSKTPDFFLANRGHHSDIGGLCPGSMPPHSTHLEQEGVVFISFKLVSEGHLNEKELKDILNAPCNIPGCSSARNIADNLADLNAQIAANHKGILLLKELVSSYSLPVVRSYMLHIQQNAELAVRQLIKNVADSIGINSENRILRKVAEDKMDDGTPIKLTLEINKETGDVLFDFTGTGLQVHNSCNTPPAVLMASVIYCLRCLVGRDIPLNQGCLAPVKIRVPYGTILNPSDEAAVVGGNVLTSQRLCDVILHAFDAVAASQGCMNNLTFGDDSYGYYETIGGGAGAGNGFHGRSGVHSHMTNTRITDVEVLERHYPAVIARKFLLRKGSGGAGRWHGGDGICRYLQFCKNVRLSLLTERRVFAPYGLNGGRPGKIGRNILLRVSDGVRDNLGAKISLNVNPGDILELETPGGGGYGRRRFWMELPSNNLHYF
;
A
#
# COMPACT_ATOMS: atom_id res chain seq x y z
N MET A 1 0.38 27.09 -9.51
CA MET A 1 1.84 27.08 -9.77
C MET A 1 2.41 25.73 -9.35
N GLY A 2 3.44 25.24 -10.04
CA GLY A 2 4.15 23.99 -9.74
C GLY A 2 5.62 24.10 -10.16
N TYR A 3 6.51 23.24 -9.67
CA TYR A 3 7.89 23.21 -10.17
C TYR A 3 7.95 22.57 -11.57
N GLU A 4 8.93 22.95 -12.38
CA GLU A 4 9.17 22.37 -13.70
C GLU A 4 9.29 20.83 -13.63
N TYR A 5 8.65 20.15 -14.58
CA TYR A 5 8.44 18.69 -14.64
C TYR A 5 7.64 18.09 -13.47
N SER A 6 7.15 18.93 -12.56
CA SER A 6 6.18 18.49 -11.56
C SER A 6 4.80 18.46 -12.17
N SER A 7 4.13 17.34 -12.05
CA SER A 7 2.69 17.23 -12.34
C SER A 7 1.84 17.70 -11.15
N TYR A 8 2.43 18.34 -10.13
CA TYR A 8 1.73 18.90 -8.98
C TYR A 8 1.62 20.42 -9.07
N SER A 9 0.40 20.93 -8.88
CA SER A 9 0.08 22.35 -8.92
C SER A 9 -0.59 22.77 -7.63
N LEU A 10 -0.02 23.76 -6.94
CA LEU A 10 -0.67 24.44 -5.82
C LEU A 10 -1.41 25.66 -6.33
N MET A 11 -2.66 25.81 -5.88
CA MET A 11 -3.36 27.08 -5.95
C MET A 11 -2.81 27.98 -4.84
N CYS A 12 -2.22 29.11 -5.22
CA CYS A 12 -1.70 30.13 -4.33
C CYS A 12 -2.42 31.46 -4.61
N GLN A 13 -2.67 32.21 -3.54
CA GLN A 13 -3.08 33.61 -3.61
C GLN A 13 -1.87 34.44 -3.20
N PRO A 14 -1.70 35.66 -3.74
CA PRO A 14 -0.56 36.48 -3.38
C PRO A 14 -0.64 36.85 -1.89
N ILE A 15 0.51 36.83 -1.21
CA ILE A 15 0.61 37.37 0.14
C ILE A 15 0.60 38.90 0.04
N GLY A 16 -0.37 39.55 0.71
CA GLY A 16 -0.53 41.00 0.68
C GLY A 16 -1.21 41.53 -0.60
N ASN A 17 -1.12 42.86 -0.80
CA ASN A 17 -1.70 43.52 -1.98
C ASN A 17 -0.71 43.48 -3.14
N ALA A 18 -0.75 42.42 -3.96
CA ALA A 18 -0.04 42.42 -5.23
C ALA A 18 -0.56 43.55 -6.14
N ARG A 19 0.32 44.49 -6.52
CA ARG A 19 0.03 45.57 -7.47
C ARG A 19 0.99 45.46 -8.67
N GLY A 20 0.44 45.47 -9.89
CA GLY A 20 1.24 45.42 -11.12
C GLY A 20 1.81 44.03 -11.46
N ASP A 21 2.89 43.99 -12.24
CA ASP A 21 3.58 42.78 -12.72
C ASP A 21 4.52 42.14 -11.69
N ASP A 22 4.31 42.37 -10.40
CA ASP A 22 5.14 41.78 -9.33
C ASP A 22 4.62 40.38 -8.94
N TYR A 23 5.27 39.36 -9.51
CA TYR A 23 4.97 37.95 -9.25
C TYR A 23 5.67 37.39 -8.00
N SER A 24 6.51 38.18 -7.32
CA SER A 24 7.29 37.72 -6.15
C SER A 24 6.38 37.24 -5.01
N HIS A 25 5.28 37.95 -4.75
CA HIS A 25 4.28 37.56 -3.75
C HIS A 25 3.56 36.24 -4.04
N PHE A 26 3.43 35.86 -5.31
CA PHE A 26 2.87 34.56 -5.70
C PHE A 26 3.90 33.44 -5.54
N ILE A 27 5.17 33.72 -5.85
CA ILE A 27 6.29 32.80 -5.66
C ILE A 27 6.48 32.51 -4.18
N GLU A 28 6.53 33.53 -3.32
CA GLU A 28 6.66 33.38 -1.87
C GLU A 28 5.48 32.59 -1.29
N ALA A 29 4.25 32.94 -1.65
CA ALA A 29 3.05 32.20 -1.24
C ALA A 29 3.07 30.74 -1.69
N PHE A 30 3.56 30.48 -2.90
CA PHE A 30 3.76 29.14 -3.41
C PHE A 30 4.82 28.39 -2.60
N GLU A 31 5.98 28.98 -2.35
CA GLU A 31 7.07 28.34 -1.61
C GLU A 31 6.74 28.08 -0.15
N GLU A 32 6.08 29.00 0.56
CA GLU A 32 5.60 28.79 1.92
C GLU A 32 4.60 27.64 1.97
N LYS A 33 3.63 27.64 1.06
CA LYS A 33 2.63 26.58 0.97
C LYS A 33 3.27 25.26 0.59
N PHE A 34 4.17 25.24 -0.38
CA PHE A 34 4.90 24.05 -0.79
C PHE A 34 5.75 23.50 0.36
N THR A 35 6.47 24.36 1.09
CA THR A 35 7.27 23.97 2.27
C THR A 35 6.38 23.47 3.40
N ARG A 36 5.20 24.06 3.61
CA ARG A 36 4.25 23.58 4.62
C ARG A 36 3.66 22.21 4.27
N GLU A 37 3.32 21.99 3.00
CA GLU A 37 2.75 20.72 2.55
C GLU A 37 3.81 19.61 2.42
N PHE A 38 5.04 19.94 2.04
CA PHE A 38 6.08 18.96 1.69
C PHE A 38 7.36 19.02 2.53
N GLY A 39 7.55 20.02 3.37
CA GLY A 39 8.69 20.12 4.28
C GLY A 39 10.02 20.57 3.64
N PHE A 40 10.05 20.94 2.35
CA PHE A 40 11.27 21.38 1.65
C PHE A 40 10.97 22.34 0.48
N LYS A 41 12.00 23.00 -0.09
CA LYS A 41 11.95 23.84 -1.30
C LYS A 41 12.81 23.25 -2.43
N MET A 42 12.53 23.60 -3.69
CA MET A 42 13.36 23.20 -4.86
C MET A 42 14.00 24.42 -5.56
N PRO A 43 15.02 25.06 -4.97
CA PRO A 43 15.53 26.36 -5.44
C PRO A 43 16.18 26.34 -6.83
N LYS A 44 16.51 25.16 -7.38
CA LYS A 44 17.15 25.00 -8.70
C LYS A 44 16.17 24.72 -9.85
N ARG A 45 14.86 24.62 -9.58
CA ARG A 45 13.83 24.36 -10.60
C ARG A 45 12.98 25.60 -10.85
N ALA A 46 12.65 25.86 -12.10
CA ALA A 46 11.72 26.93 -12.46
C ALA A 46 10.33 26.65 -11.88
N ILE A 47 9.60 27.71 -11.50
CA ILE A 47 8.20 27.61 -11.08
C ILE A 47 7.30 27.97 -12.27
N ILE A 48 6.42 27.06 -12.65
CA ILE A 48 5.50 27.17 -13.79
C ILE A 48 4.08 27.44 -13.28
N ALA A 49 3.42 28.44 -13.86
CA ALA A 49 1.99 28.66 -13.69
C ALA A 49 1.21 27.83 -14.72
N HIS A 50 0.71 26.65 -14.30
CA HIS A 50 -0.07 25.75 -15.17
C HIS A 50 -1.52 26.19 -15.42
N ASP A 51 -2.12 26.88 -14.44
CA ASP A 51 -3.54 27.27 -14.43
C ASP A 51 -3.66 28.63 -13.73
N VAL A 52 -4.55 29.49 -14.24
CA VAL A 52 -4.87 30.81 -13.68
C VAL A 52 -6.39 30.89 -13.53
N ARG A 53 -6.84 31.07 -12.29
CA ARG A 53 -8.28 31.16 -11.98
C ARG A 53 -8.65 32.57 -11.53
N VAL A 54 -9.66 33.14 -12.20
CA VAL A 54 -10.24 34.43 -11.85
C VAL A 54 -11.58 34.22 -11.16
N ARG A 55 -11.71 34.69 -9.91
CA ARG A 55 -12.97 34.63 -9.15
C ARG A 55 -13.62 36.01 -9.10
N GLY A 56 -14.66 36.21 -9.90
CA GLY A 56 -15.53 37.39 -9.77
C GLY A 56 -16.46 37.24 -8.56
N ILE A 57 -16.47 38.23 -7.66
CA ILE A 57 -17.38 38.27 -6.51
C ILE A 57 -18.27 39.51 -6.68
N ALA A 58 -19.55 39.30 -6.96
CA ALA A 58 -20.55 40.37 -6.96
C ALA A 58 -21.32 40.31 -5.63
N LYS A 59 -21.42 41.45 -4.94
CA LYS A 59 -22.20 41.56 -3.71
C LYS A 59 -23.65 41.84 -4.08
N ARG A 60 -24.52 40.84 -4.00
CA ARG A 60 -25.98 41.06 -3.98
C ARG A 60 -26.36 41.40 -2.55
N PHE A 61 -27.05 42.51 -2.33
CA PHE A 61 -27.65 42.79 -1.02
C PHE A 61 -28.65 41.67 -0.73
N LEU A 62 -28.29 40.80 0.21
CA LEU A 62 -29.23 39.86 0.80
C LEU A 62 -30.30 40.67 1.53
N LEU A 63 -31.56 40.21 1.46
CA LEU A 63 -32.65 40.75 2.25
C LEU A 63 -32.19 40.87 3.72
N PRO A 64 -32.52 41.97 4.43
CA PRO A 64 -32.16 42.09 5.83
C PRO A 64 -32.69 40.86 6.59
N SER A 65 -31.81 40.21 7.36
CA SER A 65 -32.20 39.06 8.18
C SER A 65 -33.31 39.50 9.14
N GLU A 66 -34.41 38.74 9.17
CA GLU A 66 -35.44 38.95 10.19
C GLU A 66 -34.84 38.66 11.58
N TYR A 67 -35.04 39.59 12.51
CA TYR A 67 -34.60 39.44 13.89
C TYR A 67 -35.78 38.92 14.71
N LEU A 68 -35.54 37.89 15.53
CA LEU A 68 -36.52 37.47 16.53
C LEU A 68 -36.72 38.59 17.55
N GLN A 69 -37.95 38.70 18.06
CA GLN A 69 -38.23 39.57 19.19
C GLN A 69 -37.39 39.14 20.40
N GLU A 70 -36.78 40.12 21.07
CA GLU A 70 -36.06 39.94 22.33
C GLU A 70 -37.03 39.51 23.44
N ARG A 71 -36.59 38.59 24.29
CA ARG A 71 -37.40 38.12 25.42
C ARG A 71 -37.80 39.28 26.35
N THR A 72 -38.99 39.21 26.92
CA THR A 72 -39.50 40.18 27.90
C THR A 72 -39.35 39.66 29.33
N ASN A 73 -38.12 39.42 29.82
CA ASN A 73 -37.83 38.88 31.16
C ASN A 73 -38.61 37.61 31.60
N THR A 74 -39.32 36.96 30.69
CA THR A 74 -40.08 35.74 30.93
C THR A 74 -39.20 34.49 30.80
N PRO A 75 -39.44 33.44 31.59
CA PRO A 75 -38.77 32.16 31.39
C PRO A 75 -39.23 31.49 30.07
N PRO A 76 -38.42 30.60 29.48
CA PRO A 76 -38.79 29.88 28.27
C PRO A 76 -40.08 29.05 28.49
N PRO A 77 -41.07 29.09 27.57
CA PRO A 77 -42.32 28.36 27.73
C PRO A 77 -42.09 26.85 27.64
N LEU A 78 -42.34 26.15 28.75
CA LEU A 78 -42.22 24.69 28.85
C LEU A 78 -43.47 24.02 28.26
N LYS A 79 -43.29 23.09 27.32
CA LYS A 79 -44.39 22.29 26.75
C LYS A 79 -44.76 21.12 27.64
N LEU A 80 -43.76 20.30 27.99
CA LEU A 80 -43.94 19.11 28.80
C LEU A 80 -42.60 18.68 29.42
N VAL A 81 -42.66 17.72 30.34
CA VAL A 81 -41.49 17.03 30.87
C VAL A 81 -41.62 15.57 30.50
N THR A 82 -40.55 14.99 29.97
CA THR A 82 -40.47 13.56 29.61
C THR A 82 -39.26 12.92 30.29
N LYS A 83 -39.25 11.60 30.43
CA LYS A 83 -38.07 10.86 30.87
C LYS A 83 -37.17 10.54 29.67
N CYS A 84 -35.89 10.86 29.80
CA CYS A 84 -34.84 10.46 28.85
C CYS A 84 -33.68 9.80 29.60
N TYR A 85 -33.03 8.84 28.97
CA TYR A 85 -31.87 8.16 29.53
C TYR A 85 -30.57 8.85 29.12
N PHE A 86 -29.74 9.22 30.10
CA PHE A 86 -28.39 9.76 29.94
C PHE A 86 -27.39 8.86 30.68
N GLU A 87 -26.09 9.20 30.68
CA GLU A 87 -25.05 8.41 31.37
C GLU A 87 -25.31 8.32 32.89
N GLU A 88 -25.92 9.35 33.48
CA GLU A 88 -26.30 9.40 34.88
C GLU A 88 -27.60 8.63 35.19
N GLY A 89 -28.25 8.05 34.17
CA GLY A 89 -29.50 7.31 34.26
C GLY A 89 -30.70 8.06 33.68
N GLU A 90 -31.89 7.70 34.15
CA GLU A 90 -33.15 8.27 33.64
C GLU A 90 -33.46 9.62 34.31
N LEU A 91 -33.42 10.71 33.52
CA LEU A 91 -33.60 12.08 34.00
C LEU A 91 -34.88 12.72 33.46
N ASP A 92 -35.51 13.55 34.29
CA ASP A 92 -36.60 14.42 33.86
C ASP A 92 -36.07 15.49 32.91
N THR A 93 -36.58 15.49 31.68
CA THR A 93 -36.08 16.28 30.56
C THR A 93 -37.15 17.24 30.09
N ASN A 94 -36.86 18.54 30.18
CA ASN A 94 -37.78 19.61 29.80
C ASN A 94 -37.90 19.71 28.28
N VAL A 95 -39.12 19.77 27.75
CA VAL A 95 -39.37 19.88 26.31
C VAL A 95 -39.89 21.27 25.97
N TYR A 96 -39.27 21.91 24.98
CA TYR A 96 -39.59 23.25 24.47
C TYR A 96 -39.95 23.16 22.98
N ASP A 97 -40.85 24.02 22.52
CA ASP A 97 -41.11 24.22 21.09
C ASP A 97 -40.30 25.42 20.61
N LEU A 98 -39.42 25.22 19.61
CA LEU A 98 -38.53 26.25 19.10
C LEU A 98 -39.30 27.50 18.62
N LYS A 99 -40.53 27.32 18.11
CA LYS A 99 -41.38 28.41 17.63
C LYS A 99 -41.86 29.35 18.74
N GLU A 100 -41.87 28.87 19.98
CA GLU A 100 -42.31 29.64 21.16
C GLU A 100 -41.11 30.28 21.89
N LEU A 101 -39.89 30.11 21.38
CA LEU A 101 -38.68 30.68 21.98
C LEU A 101 -38.29 32.01 21.34
N HIS A 102 -37.77 32.92 22.17
CA HIS A 102 -37.38 34.28 21.80
C HIS A 102 -35.88 34.48 21.96
N PHE A 103 -35.35 35.52 21.30
CA PHE A 103 -33.94 35.90 21.43
C PHE A 103 -33.59 36.14 22.91
N GLY A 104 -32.51 35.49 23.37
CA GLY A 104 -32.01 35.58 24.74
C GLY A 104 -32.61 34.55 25.71
N HIS A 105 -33.50 33.66 25.27
CA HIS A 105 -33.91 32.51 26.07
C HIS A 105 -32.72 31.57 26.32
N LEU A 106 -32.59 31.14 27.57
CA LEU A 106 -31.51 30.27 28.05
C LEU A 106 -32.13 29.01 28.61
N ILE A 107 -31.73 27.86 28.06
CA ILE A 107 -32.26 26.55 28.39
C ILE A 107 -31.10 25.70 28.91
N SER A 108 -31.15 25.34 30.18
CA SER A 108 -30.21 24.39 30.77
C SER A 108 -30.66 22.96 30.49
N GLY A 109 -29.73 22.08 30.15
CA GLY A 109 -30.04 20.66 30.04
C GLY A 109 -30.27 19.99 31.40
N PRO A 110 -30.84 18.77 31.44
CA PRO A 110 -31.34 18.02 30.28
C PRO A 110 -32.62 18.62 29.71
N ALA A 111 -32.61 18.91 28.40
CA ALA A 111 -33.76 19.49 27.70
C ALA A 111 -33.85 19.01 26.25
N ILE A 112 -35.05 19.03 25.68
CA ILE A 112 -35.32 18.80 24.27
C ILE A 112 -35.95 20.07 23.69
N ILE A 113 -35.43 20.54 22.56
CA ILE A 113 -36.01 21.64 21.80
C ILE A 113 -36.52 21.05 20.48
N VAL A 114 -37.83 21.05 20.30
CA VAL A 114 -38.51 20.48 19.13
C VAL A 114 -38.78 21.58 18.12
N ASP A 115 -38.46 21.32 16.86
CA ASP A 115 -38.89 22.11 15.71
C ASP A 115 -39.64 21.20 14.72
N ALA A 116 -40.28 21.78 13.71
CA ALA A 116 -41.02 21.05 12.69
C ALA A 116 -40.17 19.99 11.95
N ASN A 117 -38.85 20.19 11.85
CA ASN A 117 -37.96 19.33 11.07
C ASN A 117 -36.82 18.70 11.89
N CYS A 118 -36.68 19.03 13.18
CA CYS A 118 -35.61 18.49 14.01
C CYS A 118 -35.99 18.43 15.49
N THR A 119 -35.21 17.64 16.25
CA THR A 119 -35.33 17.54 17.69
C THR A 119 -33.92 17.68 18.26
N ILE A 120 -33.68 18.77 18.98
CA ILE A 120 -32.37 19.12 19.51
C ILE A 120 -32.32 18.68 20.97
N LEU A 121 -31.39 17.79 21.30
CA LEU A 121 -31.14 17.37 22.68
C LEU A 121 -30.05 18.26 23.29
N VAL A 122 -30.36 18.88 24.43
CA VAL A 122 -29.42 19.64 25.27
C VAL A 122 -29.11 18.79 26.50
N GLU A 123 -27.90 18.24 26.56
CA GLU A 123 -27.46 17.33 27.63
C GLU A 123 -27.33 18.03 29.00
N PRO A 124 -27.36 17.29 30.14
CA PRO A 124 -27.31 17.83 31.50
C PRO A 124 -26.24 18.91 31.77
N ASN A 125 -25.07 18.78 31.15
CA ASN A 125 -23.95 19.71 31.31
C ASN A 125 -23.88 20.79 30.21
N CYS A 126 -24.94 20.95 29.42
CA CYS A 126 -25.02 21.90 28.32
C CYS A 126 -26.04 23.00 28.59
N ARG A 127 -25.84 24.13 27.92
CA ARG A 127 -26.77 25.26 27.93
C ARG A 127 -27.04 25.72 26.51
N ALA A 128 -28.30 25.77 26.11
CA ALA A 128 -28.72 26.34 24.85
C ALA A 128 -29.15 27.80 25.02
N GLU A 129 -28.77 28.65 24.06
CA GLU A 129 -29.15 30.05 23.93
C GLU A 129 -29.77 30.30 22.56
N ILE A 130 -30.91 31.01 22.52
CA ILE A 130 -31.51 31.43 21.26
C ILE A 130 -30.92 32.77 20.82
N THR A 131 -30.24 32.77 19.68
CA THR A 131 -29.59 33.95 19.09
C THR A 131 -30.60 34.91 18.45
N PRO A 132 -30.21 36.17 18.12
CA PRO A 132 -31.11 37.13 17.46
C PRO A 132 -31.70 36.66 16.13
N HIS A 133 -31.03 35.70 15.47
CA HIS A 133 -31.44 35.14 14.18
C HIS A 133 -32.21 33.81 14.32
N GLY A 134 -32.54 33.39 15.54
CA GLY A 134 -33.24 32.13 15.79
C GLY A 134 -32.38 30.88 15.75
N ASN A 135 -31.05 31.00 15.61
CA ASN A 135 -30.16 29.86 15.80
C ASN A 135 -30.13 29.44 17.27
N VAL A 136 -30.03 28.14 17.52
CA VAL A 136 -29.79 27.55 18.83
C VAL A 136 -28.28 27.39 19.02
N LEU A 137 -27.68 28.22 19.88
CA LEU A 137 -26.28 28.12 20.27
C LEU A 137 -26.16 27.24 21.52
N ILE A 138 -25.52 26.07 21.39
CA ILE A 138 -25.28 25.18 22.54
C ILE A 138 -23.87 25.41 23.07
N GLN A 139 -23.78 25.83 24.32
CA GLN A 139 -22.55 25.97 25.08
C GLN A 139 -22.35 24.74 25.96
N LEU A 140 -21.18 24.12 25.85
CA LEU A 140 -20.77 23.02 26.72
C LEU A 140 -20.22 23.62 28.01
N SER A 141 -20.85 23.35 29.16
CA SER A 141 -20.22 23.62 30.46
C SER A 141 -19.04 22.67 30.58
N SER A 142 -17.88 23.15 31.04
CA SER A 142 -16.59 22.44 31.02
C SER A 142 -16.75 20.93 31.16
N VAL A 143 -16.70 20.23 30.02
CA VAL A 143 -16.72 18.77 30.00
C VAL A 143 -15.45 18.36 30.74
N SER A 144 -15.59 17.63 31.85
CA SER A 144 -14.44 16.88 32.37
C SER A 144 -14.01 15.99 31.22
N LYS A 145 -12.89 16.32 30.56
CA LYS A 145 -12.31 15.39 29.61
C LYS A 145 -11.99 14.15 30.42
N ASP A 146 -12.80 13.10 30.29
CA ASP A 146 -12.42 11.81 30.78
C ASP A 146 -11.05 11.51 30.20
N THR A 147 -10.06 11.49 31.09
CA THR A 147 -8.69 11.24 30.70
C THR A 147 -8.62 9.79 30.29
N ILE A 148 -8.62 9.54 28.98
CA ILE A 148 -8.47 8.20 28.42
C ILE A 148 -7.20 7.60 28.99
N GLY A 149 -7.35 6.50 29.72
CA GLY A 149 -6.26 5.81 30.40
C GLY A 149 -5.47 4.89 29.48
N THR A 150 -4.50 4.20 30.07
CA THR A 150 -3.70 3.17 29.39
C THR A 150 -4.41 1.81 29.29
N GLU A 151 -5.51 1.65 30.02
CA GLU A 151 -6.29 0.41 30.06
C GLU A 151 -7.01 0.14 28.73
N LEU A 152 -7.24 -1.14 28.44
CA LEU A 152 -7.92 -1.58 27.22
C LEU A 152 -9.40 -1.21 27.26
N ASP A 153 -9.80 -0.28 26.41
CA ASP A 153 -11.20 0.01 26.08
C ASP A 153 -11.48 -0.41 24.62
N PRO A 154 -12.48 -1.28 24.33
CA PRO A 154 -12.81 -1.73 22.99
C PRO A 154 -13.20 -0.60 22.01
N ILE A 155 -13.86 0.45 22.48
CA ILE A 155 -14.25 1.61 21.69
C ILE A 155 -12.99 2.40 21.31
N GLN A 156 -12.15 2.67 22.30
CA GLN A 156 -10.88 3.38 22.06
C GLN A 156 -9.93 2.55 21.20
N LEU A 157 -9.89 1.22 21.34
CA LEU A 157 -9.10 0.34 20.49
C LEU A 157 -9.44 0.54 19.01
N SER A 158 -10.74 0.60 18.69
CA SER A 158 -11.21 0.89 17.34
C SER A 158 -10.82 2.30 16.87
N ILE A 159 -11.00 3.30 17.73
CA ILE A 159 -10.64 4.70 17.43
C ILE A 159 -9.14 4.83 17.14
N PHE A 160 -8.27 4.30 18.02
CA PHE A 160 -6.83 4.34 17.85
C PHE A 160 -6.37 3.56 16.61
N SER A 161 -6.96 2.39 16.33
CA SER A 161 -6.68 1.62 15.12
C SER A 161 -6.91 2.44 13.85
N HIS A 162 -8.06 3.12 13.75
CA HIS A 162 -8.37 3.99 12.61
C HIS A 162 -7.49 5.24 12.58
N ARG A 163 -7.14 5.83 13.73
CA ARG A 163 -6.23 6.99 13.78
C ARG A 163 -4.83 6.62 13.30
N PHE A 164 -4.26 5.49 13.72
CA PHE A 164 -2.95 5.04 13.24
C PHE A 164 -2.97 4.71 11.75
N MET A 165 -4.03 4.05 11.27
CA MET A 165 -4.19 3.80 9.83
C MET A 165 -4.30 5.11 9.05
N SER A 166 -5.09 6.07 9.54
CA SER A 166 -5.22 7.38 8.91
C SER A 166 -3.89 8.13 8.82
N ILE A 167 -2.98 7.98 9.79
CA ILE A 167 -1.64 8.56 9.70
C ILE A 167 -0.90 7.97 8.49
N ALA A 168 -0.86 6.64 8.38
CA ALA A 168 -0.19 5.96 7.28
C ALA A 168 -0.81 6.30 5.91
N GLU A 169 -2.14 6.38 5.81
CA GLU A 169 -2.86 6.75 4.58
C GLU A 169 -2.61 8.21 4.17
N GLN A 170 -2.55 9.14 5.14
CA GLN A 170 -2.24 10.53 4.86
C GLN A 170 -0.78 10.71 4.43
N MET A 171 0.16 9.94 4.99
CA MET A 171 1.54 9.87 4.49
C MET A 171 1.55 9.38 3.04
N GLY A 172 0.81 8.32 2.72
CA GLY A 172 0.71 7.77 1.36
C GLY A 172 0.11 8.77 0.37
N THR A 173 -0.93 9.49 0.78
CA THR A 173 -1.54 10.55 -0.03
C THR A 173 -0.55 11.70 -0.28
N ALA A 174 0.24 12.07 0.72
CA ALA A 174 1.30 13.06 0.56
C ALA A 174 2.36 12.59 -0.44
N LEU A 175 2.84 11.35 -0.29
CA LEU A 175 3.83 10.72 -1.19
C LEU A 175 3.32 10.68 -2.64
N GLN A 176 2.12 10.15 -2.86
CA GLN A 176 1.53 10.07 -4.19
C GLN A 176 1.46 11.44 -4.88
N ARG A 177 1.10 12.49 -4.12
CA ARG A 177 0.93 13.84 -4.67
C ARG A 177 2.25 14.53 -4.99
N SER A 178 3.30 14.28 -4.20
CA SER A 178 4.61 14.91 -4.36
C SER A 178 5.58 14.14 -5.25
N ALA A 179 5.35 12.84 -5.46
CA ALA A 179 6.20 12.02 -6.33
C ALA A 179 6.14 12.46 -7.79
N PHE A 180 7.23 12.17 -8.50
CA PHE A 180 7.42 12.52 -9.91
C PHE A 180 7.30 11.28 -10.81
N SER A 181 7.81 10.12 -10.37
CA SER A 181 7.76 8.91 -11.19
C SER A 181 6.33 8.39 -11.37
N VAL A 182 6.05 7.89 -12.58
CA VAL A 182 4.79 7.19 -12.92
C VAL A 182 4.55 6.01 -11.96
N ASN A 183 5.62 5.36 -11.50
CA ASN A 183 5.56 4.22 -10.58
C ASN A 183 4.95 4.57 -9.22
N ILE A 184 5.43 5.64 -8.57
CA ILE A 184 4.88 6.05 -7.27
C ILE A 184 3.56 6.80 -7.47
N LYS A 185 3.50 7.74 -8.42
CA LYS A 185 2.36 8.66 -8.57
C LYS A 185 1.10 8.02 -9.15
N ASP A 186 1.24 7.32 -10.27
CA ASP A 186 0.10 6.82 -11.05
C ASP A 186 -0.17 5.35 -10.74
N ARG A 187 0.89 4.55 -10.62
CA ARG A 187 0.79 3.10 -10.35
C ARG A 187 0.63 2.76 -8.87
N LEU A 188 0.91 3.71 -7.96
CA LEU A 188 0.83 3.54 -6.51
C LEU A 188 1.77 2.44 -5.96
N ASP A 189 2.95 2.31 -6.56
CA ASP A 189 3.95 1.32 -6.14
C ASP A 189 4.78 1.86 -4.97
N PHE A 190 4.10 2.07 -3.85
CA PHE A 190 4.71 2.53 -2.59
C PHE A 190 3.93 2.01 -1.39
N SER A 191 4.47 2.12 -0.18
CA SER A 191 3.70 1.94 1.08
C SER A 191 4.25 2.82 2.18
N CYS A 192 3.40 3.18 3.14
CA CYS A 192 3.74 4.03 4.28
C CYS A 192 3.33 3.32 5.56
N ALA A 193 4.19 3.36 6.58
CA ALA A 193 3.96 2.64 7.82
C ALA A 193 4.49 3.39 9.06
N LEU A 194 3.82 3.12 10.17
CA LEU A 194 4.14 3.59 11.51
C LEU A 194 4.63 2.43 12.37
N PHE A 195 5.72 2.67 13.11
CA PHE A 195 6.36 1.68 13.95
C PHE A 195 6.55 2.22 15.38
N CYS A 196 6.46 1.33 16.36
CA CYS A 196 6.76 1.67 17.75
C CYS A 196 8.28 1.77 17.98
N HIS A 197 8.69 2.19 19.19
CA HIS A 197 10.09 2.44 19.56
C HIS A 197 11.06 1.26 19.31
N ASN A 198 10.58 0.02 19.27
CA ASN A 198 11.40 -1.17 18.99
C ASN A 198 11.36 -1.62 17.52
N GLY A 199 10.79 -0.80 16.62
CA GLY A 199 10.61 -1.11 15.21
C GLY A 199 9.49 -2.11 14.90
N GLY A 200 8.60 -2.40 15.86
CA GLY A 200 7.42 -3.22 15.63
C GLY A 200 6.38 -2.48 14.79
N LEU A 201 5.85 -3.15 13.75
CA LEU A 201 4.84 -2.56 12.87
C LEU A 201 3.53 -2.35 13.63
N VAL A 202 2.97 -1.14 13.55
CA VAL A 202 1.71 -0.75 14.20
C VAL A 202 0.60 -0.57 13.16
N ALA A 203 0.85 0.22 12.12
CA ALA A 203 -0.08 0.47 11.03
C ALA A 203 0.67 0.57 9.70
N ASN A 204 0.04 0.10 8.63
CA ASN A 204 0.55 0.17 7.26
C ASN A 204 -0.61 0.46 6.30
N ALA A 205 -0.47 1.51 5.48
CA ALA A 205 -1.41 1.80 4.42
C ALA A 205 -1.35 0.68 3.36
N PRO A 206 -2.46 -0.03 3.06
CA PRO A 206 -2.44 -1.27 2.28
C PRO A 206 -2.33 -1.00 0.77
N HIS A 207 -1.18 -0.51 0.33
CA HIS A 207 -0.90 -0.27 -1.07
C HIS A 207 -0.28 -1.51 -1.74
N ILE A 208 0.87 -1.99 -1.25
CA ILE A 208 1.62 -3.10 -1.86
C ILE A 208 1.94 -4.17 -0.82
N PRO A 209 1.38 -5.40 -0.94
CA PRO A 209 1.57 -6.44 0.07
C PRO A 209 3.01 -6.89 0.31
N VAL A 210 3.90 -6.83 -0.68
CA VAL A 210 5.31 -7.22 -0.47
C VAL A 210 6.08 -6.29 0.47
N HIS A 211 5.59 -5.08 0.70
CA HIS A 211 6.17 -4.17 1.68
C HIS A 211 5.82 -4.56 3.13
N LEU A 212 4.80 -5.41 3.33
CA LEU A 212 4.42 -5.94 4.64
C LEU A 212 5.57 -6.79 5.21
N GLY A 213 5.93 -6.58 6.48
CA GLY A 213 7.06 -7.28 7.11
C GLY A 213 8.45 -6.82 6.64
N GLY A 214 8.64 -6.51 5.36
CA GLY A 214 9.91 -6.02 4.82
C GLY A 214 10.32 -4.66 5.41
N MET A 215 9.40 -3.69 5.48
CA MET A 215 9.68 -2.41 6.13
C MET A 215 9.95 -2.57 7.64
N GLN A 216 9.30 -3.53 8.30
CA GLN A 216 9.57 -3.82 9.72
C GLN A 216 10.99 -4.36 9.92
N ALA A 217 11.43 -5.28 9.06
CA ALA A 217 12.80 -5.77 9.06
C ALA A 217 13.80 -4.63 8.81
N ALA A 218 13.48 -3.71 7.89
CA ALA A 218 14.33 -2.56 7.61
C ALA A 218 14.49 -1.63 8.81
N VAL A 219 13.39 -1.23 9.45
CA VAL A 219 13.44 -0.37 10.66
C VAL A 219 14.23 -1.04 11.78
N ARG A 220 13.98 -2.33 12.04
CA ARG A 220 14.72 -3.08 13.07
C ARG A 220 16.20 -3.23 12.75
N PHE A 221 16.53 -3.44 11.48
CA PHE A 221 17.92 -3.46 11.03
C PHE A 221 18.59 -2.12 11.35
N GLN A 222 17.97 -0.99 11.00
CA GLN A 222 18.53 0.33 11.31
C GLN A 222 18.70 0.55 12.82
N ILE A 223 17.71 0.18 13.64
CA ILE A 223 17.82 0.28 15.10
C ILE A 223 19.02 -0.50 15.62
N LYS A 224 19.22 -1.73 15.14
CA LYS A 224 20.35 -2.57 15.55
C LYS A 224 21.68 -2.08 15.00
N HIS A 225 21.71 -1.60 13.77
CA HIS A 225 22.93 -1.23 13.05
C HIS A 225 23.47 0.13 13.51
N VAL A 226 22.59 1.12 13.71
CA VAL A 226 22.93 2.47 14.15
C VAL A 226 23.10 2.53 15.67
N GLY A 227 22.28 1.79 16.43
CA GLY A 227 22.13 1.94 17.88
C GLY A 227 21.06 2.96 18.21
N ALA A 228 20.13 2.62 19.11
CA ALA A 228 18.94 3.43 19.40
C ALA A 228 19.27 4.82 19.95
N GLU A 229 20.39 4.94 20.67
CA GLU A 229 20.93 6.16 21.26
C GLU A 229 21.69 7.07 20.28
N ASN A 230 22.06 6.56 19.10
CA ASN A 230 22.85 7.29 18.11
C ASN A 230 21.98 8.00 17.06
N PHE A 231 20.67 7.75 17.05
CA PHE A 231 19.74 8.52 16.22
C PHE A 231 19.63 9.96 16.73
N LYS A 232 19.63 10.93 15.81
CA LYS A 232 19.39 12.33 16.14
C LYS A 232 18.09 12.84 15.53
N ARG A 233 17.55 13.93 16.11
CA ARG A 233 16.38 14.63 15.56
C ARG A 233 16.70 15.17 14.18
N GLY A 234 15.78 14.99 13.24
CA GLY A 234 15.95 15.42 11.86
C GLY A 234 16.82 14.49 11.00
N ASP A 235 17.29 13.37 11.55
CA ASP A 235 17.95 12.35 10.73
C ASP A 235 16.94 11.60 9.86
N VAL A 236 17.38 11.17 8.68
CA VAL A 236 16.63 10.27 7.79
C VAL A 236 17.59 9.26 7.18
N TYR A 237 17.19 7.99 7.17
CA TYR A 237 17.99 6.87 6.67
C TYR A 237 17.37 6.27 5.42
N LEU A 238 18.22 5.79 4.52
CA LEU A 238 17.86 5.17 3.25
C LEU A 238 18.46 3.76 3.18
N SER A 239 17.64 2.78 2.79
CA SER A 239 18.07 1.39 2.59
C SER A 239 17.23 0.67 1.53
N ASN A 240 17.86 -0.22 0.77
CA ASN A 240 17.20 -1.15 -0.16
C ASN A 240 17.87 -2.55 -0.21
N HIS A 241 19.00 -2.74 0.46
CA HIS A 241 19.70 -4.03 0.45
C HIS A 241 18.83 -5.11 1.13
N PRO A 242 18.74 -6.34 0.56
CA PRO A 242 18.04 -7.48 1.14
C PRO A 242 18.30 -7.72 2.65
N LYS A 243 19.57 -7.72 3.08
CA LYS A 243 19.94 -7.91 4.50
C LYS A 243 19.44 -6.79 5.42
N ALA A 244 19.19 -5.61 4.86
CA ALA A 244 18.63 -4.44 5.53
C ALA A 244 17.11 -4.34 5.32
N GLY A 245 16.42 -5.46 5.05
CA GLY A 245 14.97 -5.53 4.90
C GLY A 245 14.44 -5.14 3.52
N GLY A 246 15.31 -4.93 2.52
CA GLY A 246 14.93 -4.68 1.14
C GLY A 246 14.23 -5.87 0.46
N SER A 247 13.27 -5.58 -0.42
CA SER A 247 12.57 -6.57 -1.27
C SER A 247 13.36 -6.87 -2.54
N HIS A 248 13.75 -5.81 -3.23
CA HIS A 248 14.71 -5.76 -4.35
C HIS A 248 15.29 -4.34 -4.40
N LEU A 249 16.30 -4.09 -5.24
CA LEU A 249 16.99 -2.79 -5.21
C LEU A 249 16.12 -1.58 -5.60
N PRO A 250 15.21 -1.65 -6.60
CA PRO A 250 14.39 -0.48 -6.96
C PRO A 250 13.45 0.03 -5.85
N ASP A 251 13.16 -0.80 -4.84
CA ASP A 251 12.33 -0.40 -3.70
C ASP A 251 13.18 0.29 -2.62
N LEU A 252 13.20 1.62 -2.66
CA LEU A 252 13.94 2.44 -1.70
C LEU A 252 13.12 2.70 -0.45
N THR A 253 13.65 2.30 0.72
CA THR A 253 12.99 2.51 2.02
C THR A 253 13.60 3.72 2.74
N VAL A 254 12.78 4.73 3.00
CA VAL A 254 13.13 5.95 3.74
C VAL A 254 12.59 5.86 5.16
N ILE A 255 13.47 5.90 6.14
CA ILE A 255 13.18 5.66 7.57
C ILE A 255 13.54 6.90 8.37
N THR A 256 12.60 7.40 9.17
CA THR A 256 12.77 8.61 9.98
C THR A 256 12.49 8.30 11.46
N PRO A 257 13.49 8.41 12.36
CA PRO A 257 13.28 8.36 13.80
C PRO A 257 12.45 9.56 14.27
N VAL A 258 11.48 9.33 15.16
CA VAL A 258 10.58 10.37 15.67
C VAL A 258 10.77 10.52 17.17
N PHE A 259 11.00 11.75 17.60
CA PHE A 259 11.11 12.12 19.01
C PHE A 259 9.94 13.03 19.38
N ILE A 260 9.21 12.68 20.44
CA ILE A 260 8.01 13.41 20.88
C ILE A 260 8.38 14.57 21.81
N SER A 261 9.06 14.27 22.92
CA SER A 261 9.56 15.28 23.87
C SER A 261 10.98 15.66 23.48
N ASP A 262 11.44 16.86 23.82
CA ASP A 262 12.84 17.28 23.63
C ASP A 262 13.81 16.51 24.52
N ASP A 263 13.34 15.97 25.65
CA ASP A 263 14.13 15.16 26.59
C ASP A 263 14.31 13.70 26.14
N SER A 264 13.61 13.26 25.09
CA SER A 264 13.71 11.88 24.60
C SER A 264 15.14 11.59 24.13
N LYS A 265 15.83 10.66 24.82
CA LYS A 265 17.19 10.20 24.48
C LYS A 265 17.25 9.20 23.34
N THR A 266 16.12 8.55 23.03
CA THR A 266 15.99 7.58 21.94
C THR A 266 14.68 7.87 21.19
N PRO A 267 14.54 7.43 19.93
CA PRO A 267 13.31 7.63 19.17
C PRO A 267 12.10 6.98 19.86
N ASP A 268 11.02 7.73 19.99
CA ASP A 268 9.76 7.25 20.57
C ASP A 268 8.98 6.37 19.58
N PHE A 269 9.15 6.65 18.29
CA PHE A 269 8.53 5.98 17.16
C PHE A 269 9.46 6.01 15.94
N PHE A 270 9.13 5.22 14.93
CA PHE A 270 9.72 5.35 13.60
C PHE A 270 8.62 5.46 12.56
N LEU A 271 8.85 6.28 11.54
CA LEU A 271 8.04 6.34 10.34
C LEU A 271 8.89 5.81 9.19
N ALA A 272 8.28 5.00 8.33
CA ALA A 272 8.95 4.60 7.11
C ALA A 272 7.99 4.60 5.94
N ASN A 273 8.55 4.81 4.77
CA ASN A 273 7.87 4.52 3.52
C ASN A 273 8.85 3.85 2.56
N ARG A 274 8.28 3.07 1.64
CA ARG A 274 9.01 2.38 0.58
C ARG A 274 8.37 2.75 -0.73
N GLY A 275 9.16 3.23 -1.69
CA GLY A 275 8.71 3.61 -3.01
C GLY A 275 9.54 2.91 -4.08
N HIS A 276 8.88 2.47 -5.15
CA HIS A 276 9.55 1.87 -6.29
C HIS A 276 10.06 2.94 -7.25
N HIS A 277 11.37 3.09 -7.34
CA HIS A 277 11.99 4.01 -8.30
C HIS A 277 12.12 3.35 -9.67
N SER A 278 11.73 4.07 -10.72
CA SER A 278 11.67 3.53 -12.09
C SER A 278 13.01 3.01 -12.61
N ASP A 279 14.13 3.63 -12.23
CA ASP A 279 15.48 3.20 -12.60
C ASP A 279 16.47 3.72 -11.54
N ILE A 280 17.35 2.84 -11.10
CA ILE A 280 18.46 3.11 -10.17
C ILE A 280 19.77 2.51 -10.74
N GLY A 281 19.90 2.44 -12.06
CA GLY A 281 21.05 1.88 -12.76
C GLY A 281 21.05 0.36 -12.87
N GLY A 282 22.21 -0.21 -13.16
CA GLY A 282 22.39 -1.65 -13.38
C GLY A 282 22.39 -2.05 -14.87
N LEU A 283 22.26 -3.35 -15.14
CA LEU A 283 22.47 -3.94 -16.47
C LEU A 283 21.45 -3.52 -17.54
N CYS A 284 20.23 -3.19 -17.15
CA CYS A 284 19.17 -2.81 -18.09
C CYS A 284 18.36 -1.61 -17.59
N PRO A 285 17.74 -0.85 -18.50
CA PRO A 285 16.77 0.16 -18.14
C PRO A 285 15.64 -0.44 -17.31
N GLY A 286 15.20 0.32 -16.30
CA GLY A 286 14.15 -0.11 -15.39
C GLY A 286 14.64 -0.85 -14.14
N SER A 287 15.95 -1.14 -14.04
CA SER A 287 16.57 -1.87 -12.92
C SER A 287 15.92 -3.24 -12.59
N MET A 288 15.34 -3.89 -13.61
CA MET A 288 14.73 -5.23 -13.51
C MET A 288 15.43 -6.25 -14.44
N PRO A 289 16.76 -6.46 -14.34
CA PRO A 289 17.47 -7.35 -15.26
C PRO A 289 17.05 -8.81 -15.06
N PRO A 290 16.56 -9.51 -16.10
CA PRO A 290 16.10 -10.88 -15.96
C PRO A 290 17.23 -11.91 -15.85
N HIS A 291 18.46 -11.51 -16.16
CA HIS A 291 19.65 -12.36 -16.20
C HIS A 291 20.73 -11.91 -15.22
N SER A 292 20.43 -11.01 -14.27
CA SER A 292 21.37 -10.72 -13.19
C SER A 292 21.64 -11.99 -12.38
N THR A 293 22.88 -12.15 -11.97
CA THR A 293 23.36 -13.24 -11.12
C THR A 293 23.93 -12.72 -9.81
N HIS A 294 24.35 -11.46 -9.78
CA HIS A 294 24.85 -10.75 -8.60
C HIS A 294 24.01 -9.52 -8.31
N LEU A 295 23.88 -9.16 -7.04
CA LEU A 295 23.03 -8.05 -6.58
C LEU A 295 23.42 -6.70 -7.21
N GLU A 296 24.72 -6.41 -7.32
CA GLU A 296 25.25 -5.15 -7.87
C GLU A 296 24.88 -4.93 -9.35
N GLN A 297 24.50 -5.98 -10.07
CA GLN A 297 24.03 -5.91 -11.45
C GLN A 297 22.61 -5.33 -11.57
N GLU A 298 21.87 -5.27 -10.45
CA GLU A 298 20.48 -4.83 -10.40
C GLU A 298 20.35 -3.32 -10.11
N GLY A 299 21.44 -2.62 -9.78
CA GLY A 299 21.46 -1.19 -9.55
C GLY A 299 22.15 -0.79 -8.24
N VAL A 300 21.83 0.41 -7.76
CA VAL A 300 22.44 0.99 -6.56
C VAL A 300 22.05 0.24 -5.29
N VAL A 301 23.01 0.04 -4.39
CA VAL A 301 22.82 -0.65 -3.11
C VAL A 301 23.00 0.32 -1.93
N PHE A 302 22.00 0.37 -1.05
CA PHE A 302 21.98 1.10 0.21
C PHE A 302 21.73 0.15 1.38
N ILE A 303 22.68 0.03 2.30
CA ILE A 303 22.52 -0.75 3.55
C ILE A 303 21.96 0.14 4.66
N SER A 304 22.63 1.26 4.92
CA SER A 304 22.27 2.26 5.93
C SER A 304 22.89 3.59 5.53
N PHE A 305 22.33 4.25 4.52
CA PHE A 305 22.79 5.56 4.11
C PHE A 305 22.07 6.64 4.89
N LYS A 306 22.82 7.54 5.54
CA LYS A 306 22.25 8.71 6.20
C LYS A 306 21.87 9.72 5.11
N LEU A 307 20.60 9.72 4.71
CA LEU A 307 20.06 10.56 3.65
C LEU A 307 19.97 12.03 4.09
N VAL A 308 19.48 12.25 5.31
CA VAL A 308 19.42 13.57 5.95
C VAL A 308 20.16 13.48 7.28
N SER A 309 21.07 14.42 7.53
CA SER A 309 21.79 14.60 8.78
C SER A 309 21.27 15.83 9.51
N GLU A 310 20.55 15.65 10.61
CA GLU A 310 20.06 16.76 11.46
C GLU A 310 19.37 17.86 10.63
N GLY A 311 18.49 17.47 9.71
CA GLY A 311 17.76 18.38 8.82
C GLY A 311 18.47 18.77 7.50
N HIS A 312 19.72 18.36 7.28
CA HIS A 312 20.49 18.69 6.08
C HIS A 312 20.60 17.49 5.13
N LEU A 313 20.15 17.63 3.88
CA LEU A 313 20.19 16.57 2.87
C LEU A 313 21.63 16.34 2.38
N ASN A 314 22.10 15.09 2.43
CA ASN A 314 23.42 14.69 1.91
C ASN A 314 23.34 14.43 0.39
N GLU A 315 22.96 15.46 -0.37
CA GLU A 315 22.63 15.36 -1.80
C GLU A 315 23.84 14.97 -2.67
N LYS A 316 25.04 15.48 -2.34
CA LYS A 316 26.25 15.21 -3.12
C LYS A 316 26.63 13.74 -3.02
N GLU A 317 26.75 13.22 -1.81
CA GLU A 317 27.08 11.82 -1.52
C GLU A 317 26.04 10.89 -2.13
N LEU A 318 24.75 11.26 -2.06
CA LEU A 318 23.69 10.51 -2.71
C LEU A 318 23.87 10.41 -4.23
N LYS A 319 24.21 11.53 -4.90
CA LYS A 319 24.50 11.52 -6.34
C LYS A 319 25.70 10.67 -6.69
N ASP A 320 26.75 10.71 -5.88
CA ASP A 320 27.95 9.89 -6.09
C ASP A 320 27.59 8.39 -6.00
N ILE A 321 26.78 8.01 -5.01
CA ILE A 321 26.29 6.63 -4.86
C ILE A 321 25.35 6.22 -6.01
N LEU A 322 24.46 7.11 -6.46
CA LEU A 322 23.57 6.83 -7.61
C LEU A 322 24.34 6.65 -8.94
N ASN A 323 25.54 7.22 -9.04
CA ASN A 323 26.43 7.01 -10.18
C ASN A 323 27.25 5.73 -10.08
N ALA A 324 27.52 5.24 -8.88
CA ALA A 324 28.43 4.12 -8.63
C ALA A 324 28.21 2.83 -9.44
N PRO A 325 26.97 2.42 -9.82
CA PRO A 325 26.78 1.19 -10.59
C PRO A 325 27.50 1.17 -11.94
N CYS A 326 27.83 2.33 -12.53
CA CYS A 326 28.58 2.37 -13.79
C CYS A 326 30.00 1.79 -13.70
N ASN A 327 30.52 1.60 -12.47
CA ASN A 327 31.81 0.94 -12.24
C ASN A 327 31.74 -0.59 -12.39
N ILE A 328 30.54 -1.17 -12.42
CA ILE A 328 30.33 -2.60 -12.63
C ILE A 328 30.24 -2.88 -14.13
N PRO A 329 30.97 -3.90 -14.66
CA PRO A 329 30.96 -4.20 -16.09
C PRO A 329 29.55 -4.39 -16.66
N GLY A 330 29.24 -3.63 -17.71
CA GLY A 330 27.94 -3.70 -18.41
C GLY A 330 26.78 -2.99 -17.71
N CYS A 331 27.01 -2.35 -16.56
CA CYS A 331 26.01 -1.59 -15.84
C CYS A 331 26.08 -0.09 -16.19
N SER A 332 24.93 0.57 -16.11
CA SER A 332 24.83 2.04 -16.21
C SER A 332 24.59 2.64 -14.82
N SER A 333 24.94 3.91 -14.65
CA SER A 333 24.45 4.73 -13.53
C SER A 333 22.92 4.82 -13.55
N ALA A 334 22.32 5.31 -12.47
CA ALA A 334 20.91 5.69 -12.51
C ALA A 334 20.64 6.66 -13.67
N ARG A 335 19.71 6.30 -14.56
CA ARG A 335 19.52 7.00 -15.83
C ARG A 335 18.83 8.35 -15.67
N ASN A 336 18.02 8.49 -14.61
CA ASN A 336 17.33 9.73 -14.29
C ASN A 336 17.47 10.09 -12.80
N ILE A 337 18.68 10.51 -12.42
CA ILE A 337 19.02 10.93 -11.05
C ILE A 337 18.11 12.07 -10.56
N ALA A 338 17.67 12.97 -11.46
CA ALA A 338 16.80 14.07 -11.08
C ALA A 338 15.45 13.59 -10.55
N ASP A 339 14.89 12.54 -11.15
CA ASP A 339 13.66 11.90 -10.67
C ASP A 339 13.92 11.10 -9.40
N ASN A 340 15.05 10.37 -9.29
CA ASN A 340 15.40 9.68 -8.05
C ASN A 340 15.44 10.64 -6.85
N LEU A 341 16.07 11.82 -7.02
CA LEU A 341 16.13 12.85 -5.98
C LEU A 341 14.75 13.43 -5.66
N ALA A 342 13.92 13.66 -6.68
CA ALA A 342 12.59 14.21 -6.50
C ALA A 342 11.67 13.25 -5.73
N ASP A 343 11.71 11.96 -6.07
CA ASP A 343 10.96 10.91 -5.38
C ASP A 343 11.49 10.70 -3.94
N LEU A 344 12.81 10.72 -3.71
CA LEU A 344 13.35 10.64 -2.35
C LEU A 344 12.92 11.83 -1.47
N ASN A 345 12.87 13.04 -2.04
CA ASN A 345 12.33 14.20 -1.35
C ASN A 345 10.83 14.05 -1.05
N ALA A 346 10.05 13.48 -1.98
CA ALA A 346 8.64 13.14 -1.77
C ALA A 346 8.47 12.11 -0.62
N GLN A 347 9.36 11.13 -0.52
CA GLN A 347 9.38 10.15 0.58
C GLN A 347 9.74 10.81 1.93
N ILE A 348 10.70 11.74 1.97
CA ILE A 348 11.03 12.52 3.17
C ILE A 348 9.80 13.34 3.62
N ALA A 349 9.13 14.01 2.68
CA ALA A 349 7.92 14.79 2.93
C ALA A 349 6.79 13.95 3.52
N ALA A 350 6.58 12.75 2.98
CA ALA A 350 5.59 11.82 3.47
C ALA A 350 5.83 11.44 4.93
N ASN A 351 7.08 11.12 5.29
CA ASN A 351 7.44 10.87 6.69
C ASN A 351 7.23 12.12 7.56
N HIS A 352 7.59 13.31 7.08
CA HIS A 352 7.35 14.56 7.81
C HIS A 352 5.86 14.78 8.12
N LYS A 353 4.97 14.53 7.16
CA LYS A 353 3.51 14.58 7.39
C LYS A 353 3.07 13.63 8.51
N GLY A 354 3.63 12.42 8.53
CA GLY A 354 3.39 11.45 9.60
C GLY A 354 3.86 11.95 10.97
N ILE A 355 5.00 12.64 11.05
CA ILE A 355 5.52 13.22 12.31
C ILE A 355 4.52 14.22 12.88
N LEU A 356 3.98 15.11 12.05
CA LEU A 356 3.03 16.14 12.48
C LEU A 356 1.75 15.53 13.04
N LEU A 357 1.16 14.56 12.32
CA LEU A 357 -0.06 13.88 12.76
C LEU A 357 0.15 13.05 14.03
N LEU A 358 1.33 12.41 14.16
CA LEU A 358 1.66 11.64 15.35
C LEU A 358 1.86 12.55 16.57
N LYS A 359 2.50 13.71 16.40
CA LYS A 359 2.64 14.72 17.46
C LYS A 359 1.28 15.27 17.90
N GLU A 360 0.38 15.54 16.95
CA GLU A 360 -1.01 15.95 17.25
C GLU A 360 -1.77 14.89 18.05
N LEU A 361 -1.64 13.61 17.64
CA LEU A 361 -2.24 12.48 18.35
C LEU A 361 -1.71 12.38 19.78
N VAL A 362 -0.38 12.46 19.96
CA VAL A 362 0.24 12.41 21.29
C VAL A 362 -0.12 13.63 22.14
N SER A 363 -0.24 14.82 21.54
CA SER A 363 -0.73 16.01 22.25
C SER A 363 -2.16 15.85 22.75
N SER A 364 -2.99 15.06 22.06
CA SER A 364 -4.40 14.87 22.40
C SER A 364 -4.61 13.81 23.50
N TYR A 365 -3.79 12.76 23.54
CA TYR A 365 -4.01 11.60 24.42
C TYR A 365 -2.84 11.28 25.36
N SER A 366 -1.70 11.97 25.27
CA SER A 366 -0.42 11.66 25.92
C SER A 366 0.34 10.45 25.32
N LEU A 367 1.66 10.45 25.51
CA LEU A 367 2.55 9.40 24.99
C LEU A 367 2.28 8.01 25.61
N PRO A 368 2.08 7.86 26.94
CA PRO A 368 1.78 6.56 27.54
C PRO A 368 0.51 5.90 26.98
N VAL A 369 -0.55 6.67 26.77
CA VAL A 369 -1.82 6.18 26.23
C VAL A 369 -1.63 5.70 24.79
N VAL A 370 -1.03 6.54 23.94
CA VAL A 370 -0.75 6.19 22.54
C VAL A 370 0.06 4.88 22.45
N ARG A 371 1.11 4.74 23.27
CA ARG A 371 1.92 3.50 23.30
C ARG A 371 1.12 2.28 23.75
N SER A 372 0.28 2.42 24.77
CA SER A 372 -0.54 1.32 25.30
C SER A 372 -1.54 0.82 24.25
N TYR A 373 -2.21 1.72 23.54
CA TYR A 373 -3.13 1.33 22.47
C TYR A 373 -2.44 0.71 21.26
N MET A 374 -1.20 1.10 20.94
CA MET A 374 -0.41 0.37 19.93
C MET A 374 -0.17 -1.09 20.33
N LEU A 375 0.14 -1.34 21.61
CA LEU A 375 0.34 -2.69 22.14
C LEU A 375 -0.97 -3.50 22.11
N HIS A 376 -2.07 -2.91 22.57
CA HIS A 376 -3.39 -3.55 22.57
C HIS A 376 -3.82 -3.97 21.16
N ILE A 377 -3.56 -3.14 20.14
CA ILE A 377 -3.83 -3.45 18.73
C ILE A 377 -3.00 -4.65 18.23
N GLN A 378 -1.74 -4.74 18.66
CA GLN A 378 -0.87 -5.88 18.33
C GLN A 378 -1.36 -7.16 19.00
N GLN A 379 -1.72 -7.11 20.28
CA GLN A 379 -2.24 -8.27 21.01
C GLN A 379 -3.57 -8.78 20.41
N ASN A 380 -4.47 -7.87 20.01
CA ASN A 380 -5.71 -8.25 19.34
C ASN A 380 -5.45 -8.96 18.00
N ALA A 381 -4.46 -8.51 17.23
CA ALA A 381 -4.08 -9.16 15.98
C ALA A 381 -3.50 -10.57 16.19
N GLU A 382 -2.69 -10.77 17.24
CA GLU A 382 -2.20 -12.10 17.64
C GLU A 382 -3.36 -13.06 17.92
N LEU A 383 -4.33 -12.64 18.74
CA LEU A 383 -5.49 -13.45 19.09
C LEU A 383 -6.31 -13.84 17.86
N ALA A 384 -6.51 -12.90 16.92
CA ALA A 384 -7.24 -13.16 15.68
C ALA A 384 -6.54 -14.22 14.80
N VAL A 385 -5.21 -14.17 14.68
CA VAL A 385 -4.43 -15.16 13.91
C VAL A 385 -4.43 -16.53 14.61
N ARG A 386 -4.26 -16.57 15.94
CA ARG A 386 -4.37 -17.83 16.69
C ARG A 386 -5.74 -18.49 16.48
N GLN A 387 -6.83 -17.71 16.51
CA GLN A 387 -8.17 -18.25 16.28
C GLN A 387 -8.36 -18.76 14.85
N LEU A 388 -7.83 -18.04 13.85
CA LEU A 388 -7.81 -18.52 12.47
C LEU A 388 -7.12 -19.88 12.37
N ILE A 389 -5.91 -19.99 12.92
CA ILE A 389 -5.10 -21.21 12.84
C ILE A 389 -5.85 -22.40 13.45
N LYS A 390 -6.51 -22.19 14.58
CA LYS A 390 -7.38 -23.20 15.22
C LYS A 390 -8.53 -23.63 14.31
N ASN A 391 -9.26 -22.68 13.74
CA ASN A 391 -10.38 -22.96 12.85
C ASN A 391 -9.95 -23.75 11.60
N VAL A 392 -8.78 -23.43 11.04
CA VAL A 392 -8.21 -24.18 9.90
C VAL A 392 -7.81 -25.58 10.34
N ALA A 393 -7.23 -25.73 11.53
CA ALA A 393 -6.86 -27.04 12.04
C ALA A 393 -8.08 -27.95 12.25
N ASP A 394 -9.22 -27.38 12.64
CA ASP A 394 -10.49 -28.09 12.77
C ASP A 394 -11.10 -28.46 11.41
N SER A 395 -11.03 -27.56 10.41
CA SER A 395 -11.60 -27.81 9.08
C SER A 395 -10.82 -28.85 8.28
N ILE A 396 -9.49 -28.87 8.42
CA ILE A 396 -8.62 -29.85 7.74
C ILE A 396 -8.53 -31.15 8.55
N GLY A 397 -8.59 -31.06 9.88
CA GLY A 397 -8.27 -32.13 10.81
C GLY A 397 -9.43 -33.02 11.26
N ILE A 398 -10.52 -33.12 10.48
CA ILE A 398 -11.80 -33.78 10.83
C ILE A 398 -11.62 -35.22 11.41
N ASN A 399 -10.50 -35.90 11.17
CA ASN A 399 -10.26 -37.28 11.61
C ASN A 399 -8.91 -37.53 12.33
N SER A 400 -8.22 -36.53 12.90
CA SER A 400 -6.95 -36.78 13.60
C SER A 400 -7.04 -36.55 15.13
N GLU A 401 -6.87 -37.63 15.90
CA GLU A 401 -6.60 -37.59 17.35
C GLU A 401 -5.28 -36.84 17.67
N ASN A 402 -4.43 -36.62 16.67
CA ASN A 402 -3.19 -35.88 16.81
C ASN A 402 -3.43 -34.38 17.09
N ARG A 403 -2.79 -33.88 18.15
CA ARG A 403 -2.74 -32.47 18.56
C ARG A 403 -2.02 -31.56 17.55
N ILE A 404 -1.14 -32.14 16.74
CA ILE A 404 -0.39 -31.44 15.70
C ILE A 404 -0.91 -31.88 14.34
N LEU A 405 -1.38 -30.94 13.53
CA LEU A 405 -1.75 -31.15 12.14
C LEU A 405 -0.56 -30.84 11.24
N ARG A 406 -0.21 -31.76 10.32
CA ARG A 406 0.87 -31.56 9.36
C ARG A 406 0.34 -31.60 7.93
N LYS A 407 0.71 -30.61 7.11
CA LYS A 407 0.34 -30.55 5.68
C LYS A 407 1.51 -30.08 4.83
N VAL A 408 1.65 -30.66 3.64
CA VAL A 408 2.73 -30.35 2.70
C VAL A 408 2.14 -29.83 1.40
N ALA A 409 2.72 -28.75 0.88
CA ALA A 409 2.44 -28.24 -0.46
C ALA A 409 3.76 -27.94 -1.19
N GLU A 410 3.74 -28.11 -2.50
CA GLU A 410 4.89 -27.85 -3.36
C GLU A 410 4.39 -27.31 -4.71
N ASP A 411 5.16 -26.38 -5.28
CA ASP A 411 5.05 -25.95 -6.67
C ASP A 411 6.47 -25.60 -7.18
N LYS A 412 6.63 -25.36 -8.49
CA LYS A 412 7.94 -25.17 -9.13
C LYS A 412 8.01 -23.86 -9.90
N MET A 413 9.17 -23.23 -9.87
CA MET A 413 9.54 -22.18 -10.82
C MET A 413 9.67 -22.77 -12.24
N ASP A 414 9.62 -21.95 -13.29
CA ASP A 414 9.71 -22.44 -14.68
C ASP A 414 11.03 -23.17 -15.00
N ASP A 415 12.10 -22.92 -14.23
CA ASP A 415 13.38 -23.65 -14.34
C ASP A 415 13.40 -25.00 -13.60
N GLY A 416 12.30 -25.35 -12.92
CA GLY A 416 12.14 -26.58 -12.16
C GLY A 416 12.50 -26.47 -10.68
N THR A 417 13.01 -25.34 -10.20
CA THR A 417 13.36 -25.13 -8.79
C THR A 417 12.12 -25.29 -7.89
N PRO A 418 12.12 -26.18 -6.90
CA PRO A 418 10.97 -26.43 -6.05
C PRO A 418 10.82 -25.36 -4.96
N ILE A 419 9.58 -24.92 -4.73
CA ILE A 419 9.16 -24.15 -3.55
C ILE A 419 8.29 -25.09 -2.71
N LYS A 420 8.79 -25.50 -1.54
CA LYS A 420 8.15 -26.51 -0.71
C LYS A 420 7.88 -25.98 0.68
N LEU A 421 6.67 -26.22 1.17
CA LEU A 421 6.24 -25.85 2.51
C LEU A 421 5.65 -27.06 3.23
N THR A 422 6.15 -27.30 4.43
CA THR A 422 5.50 -28.13 5.45
C THR A 422 4.91 -27.20 6.51
N LEU A 423 3.59 -27.22 6.67
CA LEU A 423 2.89 -26.57 7.78
C LEU A 423 2.73 -27.56 8.93
N GLU A 424 3.10 -27.14 10.13
CA GLU A 424 2.78 -27.83 11.39
C GLU A 424 1.98 -26.89 12.28
N ILE A 425 0.73 -27.28 12.59
CA ILE A 425 -0.22 -26.46 13.35
C ILE A 425 -0.51 -27.13 14.69
N ASN A 426 -0.34 -26.38 15.78
CA ASN A 426 -0.80 -26.78 17.11
C ASN A 426 -2.27 -26.37 17.30
N LYS A 427 -3.16 -27.37 17.42
CA LYS A 427 -4.61 -27.17 17.57
C LYS A 427 -5.00 -26.45 18.87
N GLU A 428 -4.23 -26.61 19.95
CA GLU A 428 -4.57 -26.08 21.28
C GLU A 428 -4.11 -24.62 21.45
N THR A 429 -2.89 -24.30 21.04
CA THR A 429 -2.30 -22.96 21.23
C THR A 429 -2.55 -22.03 20.04
N GLY A 430 -2.80 -22.58 18.86
CA GLY A 430 -2.84 -21.81 17.61
C GLY A 430 -1.46 -21.37 17.13
N ASP A 431 -0.37 -21.98 17.61
CA ASP A 431 0.97 -21.77 17.05
C ASP A 431 1.12 -22.54 15.72
N VAL A 432 1.86 -21.96 14.79
CA VAL A 432 2.13 -22.58 13.48
C VAL A 432 3.61 -22.47 13.11
N LEU A 433 4.18 -23.57 12.64
CA LEU A 433 5.49 -23.62 12.02
C LEU A 433 5.33 -23.72 10.50
N PHE A 434 5.89 -22.74 9.79
CA PHE A 434 6.13 -22.76 8.36
C PHE A 434 7.54 -23.27 8.11
N ASP A 435 7.68 -24.55 7.77
CA ASP A 435 8.97 -25.17 7.47
C ASP A 435 9.19 -25.30 5.95
N PHE A 436 10.13 -24.51 5.44
CA PHE A 436 10.52 -24.47 4.03
C PHE A 436 11.66 -25.44 3.68
N THR A 437 12.00 -26.38 4.57
CA THR A 437 12.98 -27.43 4.30
C THR A 437 12.58 -28.26 3.08
N GLY A 438 13.52 -28.44 2.14
CA GLY A 438 13.30 -29.09 0.85
C GLY A 438 12.96 -28.13 -0.30
N THR A 439 12.85 -26.83 -0.02
CA THR A 439 12.92 -25.79 -1.06
C THR A 439 14.29 -25.79 -1.74
N GLY A 440 14.32 -25.45 -3.03
CA GLY A 440 15.52 -25.45 -3.85
C GLY A 440 16.64 -24.56 -3.34
N LEU A 441 17.87 -24.88 -3.75
CA LEU A 441 19.06 -24.10 -3.45
C LEU A 441 18.99 -22.70 -4.11
N GLN A 442 19.85 -21.79 -3.65
CA GLN A 442 20.11 -20.53 -4.33
C GLN A 442 20.36 -20.78 -5.82
N VAL A 443 19.73 -19.98 -6.68
CA VAL A 443 19.82 -20.08 -8.12
C VAL A 443 20.76 -19.01 -8.68
N HIS A 444 21.48 -19.33 -9.74
CA HIS A 444 22.37 -18.40 -10.43
C HIS A 444 21.59 -17.56 -11.46
N ASN A 445 20.57 -16.84 -10.97
CA ASN A 445 19.74 -15.89 -11.68
C ASN A 445 19.04 -14.96 -10.67
N SER A 446 18.14 -14.08 -11.12
CA SER A 446 17.51 -13.08 -10.25
C SER A 446 16.34 -13.56 -9.40
N CYS A 447 15.94 -14.84 -9.47
CA CYS A 447 14.76 -15.36 -8.78
C CYS A 447 14.97 -15.64 -7.29
N ASN A 448 16.14 -15.32 -6.73
CA ASN A 448 16.38 -15.49 -5.29
C ASN A 448 15.55 -14.48 -4.48
N THR A 449 14.93 -14.94 -3.41
CA THR A 449 13.97 -14.18 -2.61
C THR A 449 14.55 -13.88 -1.24
N PRO A 450 14.64 -12.59 -0.84
CA PRO A 450 15.06 -12.22 0.50
C PRO A 450 14.11 -12.78 1.58
N PRO A 451 14.62 -13.11 2.79
CA PRO A 451 13.78 -13.54 3.91
C PRO A 451 12.67 -12.53 4.28
N ALA A 452 12.90 -11.24 4.04
CA ALA A 452 11.90 -10.19 4.21
C ALA A 452 10.65 -10.41 3.33
N VAL A 453 10.84 -10.81 2.07
CA VAL A 453 9.76 -11.11 1.12
C VAL A 453 9.05 -12.41 1.47
N LEU A 454 9.79 -13.41 1.98
CA LEU A 454 9.20 -14.63 2.53
C LEU A 454 8.23 -14.32 3.66
N MET A 455 8.67 -13.52 4.63
CA MET A 455 7.84 -13.08 5.76
C MET A 455 6.62 -12.28 5.28
N ALA A 456 6.80 -11.37 4.30
CA ALA A 456 5.70 -10.63 3.68
C ALA A 456 4.62 -11.56 3.11
N SER A 457 5.04 -12.61 2.39
CA SER A 457 4.15 -13.58 1.76
C SER A 457 3.34 -14.37 2.79
N VAL A 458 3.96 -14.75 3.92
CA VAL A 458 3.28 -15.42 5.04
C VAL A 458 2.23 -14.50 5.67
N ILE A 459 2.60 -13.26 6.01
CA ILE A 459 1.67 -12.27 6.59
C ILE A 459 0.48 -12.03 5.67
N TYR A 460 0.75 -11.81 4.38
CA TYR A 460 -0.29 -11.59 3.38
C TYR A 460 -1.26 -12.77 3.30
N CYS A 461 -0.76 -13.99 3.21
CA CYS A 461 -1.63 -15.17 3.13
C CYS A 461 -2.48 -15.33 4.40
N LEU A 462 -1.88 -15.17 5.58
CA LEU A 462 -2.63 -15.20 6.84
C LEU A 462 -3.73 -14.13 6.86
N ARG A 463 -3.43 -12.90 6.43
CA ARG A 463 -4.44 -11.83 6.35
C ARG A 463 -5.60 -12.16 5.43
N CYS A 464 -5.33 -12.75 4.27
CA CYS A 464 -6.37 -13.20 3.34
C CYS A 464 -7.27 -14.28 3.97
N LEU A 465 -6.71 -15.12 4.86
CA LEU A 465 -7.42 -16.23 5.49
C LEU A 465 -8.24 -15.80 6.73
N VAL A 466 -7.85 -14.75 7.47
CA VAL A 466 -8.54 -14.35 8.72
C VAL A 466 -10.02 -13.98 8.50
N GLY A 467 -10.39 -13.50 7.31
CA GLY A 467 -11.79 -13.23 6.94
C GLY A 467 -12.51 -12.18 7.79
N ARG A 468 -11.76 -11.37 8.56
CA ARG A 468 -12.25 -10.25 9.38
C ARG A 468 -11.37 -9.04 9.15
N ASP A 469 -11.88 -7.85 9.47
CA ASP A 469 -11.06 -6.64 9.39
C ASP A 469 -10.13 -6.56 10.59
N ILE A 470 -8.85 -6.91 10.36
CA ILE A 470 -7.79 -6.77 11.33
C ILE A 470 -6.68 -5.88 10.77
N PRO A 471 -6.16 -4.93 11.56
CA PRO A 471 -5.01 -4.14 11.13
C PRO A 471 -3.80 -5.06 10.95
N LEU A 472 -3.12 -4.92 9.81
CA LEU A 472 -1.90 -5.65 9.49
C LEU A 472 -0.74 -5.07 10.31
N ASN A 473 -0.38 -5.74 11.40
CA ASN A 473 0.67 -5.33 12.31
C ASN A 473 1.51 -6.54 12.76
N GLN A 474 2.55 -6.30 13.57
CA GLN A 474 3.45 -7.36 14.01
C GLN A 474 2.74 -8.48 14.80
N GLY A 475 1.63 -8.19 15.48
CA GLY A 475 0.86 -9.19 16.25
C GLY A 475 0.45 -10.40 15.41
N CYS A 476 0.20 -10.22 14.12
CA CYS A 476 -0.10 -11.32 13.20
C CYS A 476 1.02 -12.37 13.09
N LEU A 477 2.26 -11.99 13.40
CA LEU A 477 3.43 -12.88 13.36
C LEU A 477 3.75 -13.53 14.70
N ALA A 478 3.14 -13.08 15.80
CA ALA A 478 3.44 -13.61 17.14
C ALA A 478 3.25 -15.15 17.26
N PRO A 479 2.19 -15.78 16.68
CA PRO A 479 2.03 -17.24 16.73
C PRO A 479 2.78 -17.99 15.60
N VAL A 480 3.57 -17.28 14.78
CA VAL A 480 4.15 -17.82 13.55
C VAL A 480 5.65 -18.03 13.72
N LYS A 481 6.11 -19.27 13.51
CA LYS A 481 7.52 -19.60 13.38
C LYS A 481 7.83 -19.94 11.93
N ILE A 482 8.87 -19.33 11.37
CA ILE A 482 9.35 -19.62 10.01
C ILE A 482 10.70 -20.30 10.11
N ARG A 483 10.84 -21.47 9.48
CA ARG A 483 12.11 -22.16 9.29
C ARG A 483 12.45 -22.16 7.80
N VAL A 484 13.56 -21.52 7.45
CA VAL A 484 14.10 -21.49 6.09
C VAL A 484 15.63 -21.70 6.15
N PRO A 485 16.16 -22.79 5.57
CA PRO A 485 17.60 -23.01 5.55
C PRO A 485 18.34 -21.93 4.75
N TYR A 486 19.49 -21.46 5.25
CA TYR A 486 20.38 -20.56 4.50
C TYR A 486 20.95 -21.26 3.25
N GLY A 487 21.19 -20.49 2.19
CA GLY A 487 21.65 -21.00 0.89
C GLY A 487 20.54 -21.58 0.01
N THR A 488 19.28 -21.33 0.36
CA THR A 488 18.11 -21.68 -0.46
C THR A 488 17.64 -20.49 -1.29
N ILE A 489 16.82 -20.71 -2.30
CA ILE A 489 16.21 -19.63 -3.09
C ILE A 489 15.38 -18.67 -2.21
N LEU A 490 14.94 -19.07 -1.00
CA LEU A 490 14.17 -18.21 -0.07
C LEU A 490 15.02 -17.61 1.08
N ASN A 491 16.30 -17.95 1.15
CA ASN A 491 17.26 -17.37 2.08
C ASN A 491 18.67 -17.43 1.46
N PRO A 492 18.89 -16.65 0.38
CA PRO A 492 20.13 -16.67 -0.40
C PRO A 492 21.26 -15.93 0.33
N SER A 493 22.46 -15.96 -0.25
CA SER A 493 23.58 -15.11 0.17
C SER A 493 23.31 -13.63 -0.10
N ASP A 494 24.05 -12.76 0.60
CA ASP A 494 23.94 -11.30 0.49
C ASP A 494 24.28 -10.76 -0.93
N GLU A 495 25.01 -11.56 -1.73
CA GLU A 495 25.50 -11.19 -3.05
C GLU A 495 24.57 -11.65 -4.19
N ALA A 496 23.58 -12.50 -3.89
CA ALA A 496 22.69 -13.05 -4.90
C ALA A 496 21.83 -11.96 -5.54
N ALA A 497 21.59 -12.07 -6.85
CA ALA A 497 20.57 -11.29 -7.55
C ALA A 497 19.15 -11.66 -7.04
N VAL A 498 18.30 -10.65 -6.78
CA VAL A 498 17.02 -10.84 -6.09
C VAL A 498 15.80 -10.23 -6.79
N VAL A 499 15.98 -9.46 -7.86
CA VAL A 499 14.89 -8.68 -8.44
C VAL A 499 13.71 -9.56 -8.91
N GLY A 500 14.01 -10.73 -9.47
CA GLY A 500 13.02 -11.75 -9.82
C GLY A 500 12.38 -12.43 -8.61
N GLY A 501 13.09 -12.55 -7.49
CA GLY A 501 12.54 -13.14 -6.27
C GLY A 501 11.38 -12.33 -5.68
N ASN A 502 11.44 -11.00 -5.80
CA ASN A 502 10.38 -10.10 -5.37
C ASN A 502 9.11 -10.23 -6.23
N VAL A 503 9.26 -10.38 -7.56
CA VAL A 503 8.14 -10.25 -8.51
C VAL A 503 7.66 -11.58 -9.11
N LEU A 504 8.41 -12.66 -8.92
CA LEU A 504 8.12 -13.99 -9.47
C LEU A 504 8.00 -15.04 -8.36
N THR A 505 9.09 -15.29 -7.64
CA THR A 505 9.14 -16.35 -6.62
C THR A 505 8.18 -16.05 -5.46
N SER A 506 8.00 -14.77 -5.09
CA SER A 506 7.01 -14.36 -4.09
C SER A 506 5.56 -14.75 -4.45
N GLN A 507 5.19 -14.67 -5.73
CA GLN A 507 3.88 -15.09 -6.23
C GLN A 507 3.71 -16.60 -6.09
N ARG A 508 4.76 -17.35 -6.46
CA ARG A 508 4.79 -18.81 -6.31
C ARG A 508 4.69 -19.24 -4.86
N LEU A 509 5.37 -18.52 -3.99
CA LEU A 509 5.35 -18.74 -2.55
C LEU A 509 3.93 -18.54 -1.98
N CYS A 510 3.20 -17.51 -2.39
CA CYS A 510 1.81 -17.32 -2.01
C CYS A 510 0.90 -18.47 -2.48
N ASP A 511 1.05 -18.91 -3.74
CA ASP A 511 0.31 -20.07 -4.26
C ASP A 511 0.56 -21.30 -3.36
N VAL A 512 1.82 -21.63 -3.05
CA VAL A 512 2.20 -22.76 -2.20
C VAL A 512 1.64 -22.65 -0.77
N ILE A 513 1.71 -21.46 -0.16
CA ILE A 513 1.15 -21.24 1.17
C ILE A 513 -0.37 -21.47 1.16
N LEU A 514 -1.09 -20.85 0.22
CA LEU A 514 -2.54 -20.96 0.13
C LEU A 514 -3.00 -22.39 -0.22
N HIS A 515 -2.21 -23.13 -1.00
CA HIS A 515 -2.42 -24.55 -1.24
C HIS A 515 -2.25 -25.39 0.03
N ALA A 516 -1.23 -25.10 0.84
CA ALA A 516 -1.04 -25.76 2.12
C ALA A 516 -2.23 -25.53 3.06
N PHE A 517 -2.96 -24.42 2.93
CA PHE A 517 -4.20 -24.16 3.66
C PHE A 517 -5.49 -24.68 2.98
N ASP A 518 -5.41 -25.31 1.79
CA ASP A 518 -6.57 -25.69 0.94
C ASP A 518 -7.52 -24.53 0.62
N ALA A 519 -6.99 -23.31 0.54
CA ALA A 519 -7.81 -22.12 0.52
C ALA A 519 -8.35 -21.80 -0.89
N VAL A 520 -7.44 -21.72 -1.88
CA VAL A 520 -7.74 -21.30 -3.25
C VAL A 520 -6.83 -22.00 -4.26
N ALA A 521 -7.30 -22.15 -5.50
CA ALA A 521 -6.47 -22.55 -6.63
C ALA A 521 -5.39 -21.50 -6.94
N ALA A 522 -4.37 -21.87 -7.71
CA ALA A 522 -3.29 -20.95 -8.06
C ALA A 522 -3.81 -19.75 -8.86
N SER A 523 -3.28 -18.57 -8.57
CA SER A 523 -3.44 -17.43 -9.47
C SER A 523 -2.40 -17.50 -10.60
N GLN A 524 -2.30 -16.44 -11.40
CA GLN A 524 -1.31 -16.31 -12.48
C GLN A 524 0.15 -16.51 -12.07
N GLY A 525 0.48 -16.58 -10.76
CA GLY A 525 1.80 -16.96 -10.24
C GLY A 525 2.97 -16.10 -10.70
N CYS A 526 2.72 -14.86 -11.14
CA CYS A 526 3.69 -13.94 -11.73
C CYS A 526 3.12 -12.51 -11.78
N MET A 527 3.98 -11.48 -11.67
CA MET A 527 3.58 -10.08 -11.90
C MET A 527 3.69 -9.61 -13.37
N ASN A 528 4.16 -10.48 -14.27
CA ASN A 528 4.42 -10.24 -15.70
C ASN A 528 5.14 -8.91 -15.96
N ASN A 529 6.36 -8.80 -15.45
CA ASN A 529 7.11 -7.55 -15.51
C ASN A 529 7.58 -7.28 -16.94
N LEU A 530 7.34 -6.05 -17.37
CA LEU A 530 7.77 -5.49 -18.63
C LEU A 530 8.61 -4.26 -18.31
N THR A 531 9.84 -4.24 -18.80
CA THR A 531 10.65 -3.02 -18.82
C THR A 531 11.14 -2.70 -20.22
N PHE A 532 11.26 -1.42 -20.51
CA PHE A 532 11.99 -0.97 -21.69
C PHE A 532 12.61 0.40 -21.45
N GLY A 533 13.62 0.74 -22.23
CA GLY A 533 14.23 2.05 -22.18
C GLY A 533 15.53 2.11 -22.95
N ASP A 534 16.28 3.19 -22.73
CA ASP A 534 17.60 3.44 -23.31
C ASP A 534 18.53 4.01 -22.24
N ASP A 535 19.61 4.70 -22.61
CA ASP A 535 20.56 5.26 -21.65
C ASP A 535 20.02 6.47 -20.88
N SER A 536 18.89 7.05 -21.32
CA SER A 536 18.31 8.26 -20.74
C SER A 536 17.09 8.01 -19.85
N TYR A 537 16.38 6.89 -20.02
CA TYR A 537 15.23 6.54 -19.17
C TYR A 537 14.99 5.03 -19.10
N GLY A 538 14.29 4.62 -18.05
CA GLY A 538 13.70 3.28 -17.92
C GLY A 538 12.21 3.39 -17.59
N TYR A 539 11.41 2.57 -18.27
CA TYR A 539 10.00 2.33 -17.93
C TYR A 539 9.86 0.94 -17.32
N TYR A 540 8.98 0.83 -16.33
CA TYR A 540 8.63 -0.42 -15.68
C TYR A 540 7.12 -0.56 -15.49
N GLU A 541 6.58 -1.70 -15.89
CA GLU A 541 5.18 -2.12 -15.74
C GLU A 541 5.08 -3.53 -15.16
N THR A 542 4.08 -3.76 -14.29
CA THR A 542 3.59 -5.10 -13.94
C THR A 542 2.21 -5.27 -14.57
N ILE A 543 1.96 -6.43 -15.17
CA ILE A 543 0.71 -6.70 -15.89
C ILE A 543 -0.05 -7.80 -15.16
N GLY A 544 -1.31 -7.51 -14.82
CA GLY A 544 -2.21 -8.44 -14.13
C GLY A 544 -2.57 -9.68 -14.96
N GLY A 545 -3.33 -10.58 -14.36
CA GLY A 545 -3.75 -11.82 -15.01
C GLY A 545 -4.92 -12.47 -14.30
N GLY A 546 -5.05 -13.78 -14.45
CA GLY A 546 -6.14 -14.51 -13.83
C GLY A 546 -5.89 -14.84 -12.36
N ALA A 547 -6.81 -14.48 -11.47
CA ALA A 547 -6.80 -14.96 -10.09
C ALA A 547 -7.36 -16.39 -9.98
N GLY A 548 -6.88 -17.15 -9.00
CA GLY A 548 -7.38 -18.49 -8.72
C GLY A 548 -8.81 -18.50 -8.17
N ALA A 549 -9.58 -19.53 -8.49
CA ALA A 549 -10.91 -19.74 -7.92
C ALA A 549 -10.85 -20.40 -6.53
N GLY A 550 -11.90 -20.20 -5.73
CA GLY A 550 -12.04 -20.82 -4.40
C GLY A 550 -13.41 -21.44 -4.19
N ASN A 551 -13.63 -21.96 -2.98
CA ASN A 551 -14.91 -22.55 -2.63
C ASN A 551 -15.99 -21.46 -2.47
N GLY A 552 -16.89 -21.35 -3.45
CA GLY A 552 -18.00 -20.39 -3.41
C GLY A 552 -17.81 -19.19 -4.34
N PHE A 553 -16.67 -19.07 -5.03
CA PHE A 553 -16.38 -17.90 -5.87
C PHE A 553 -15.46 -18.20 -7.05
N HIS A 554 -15.74 -17.52 -8.17
CA HIS A 554 -14.89 -17.49 -9.35
C HIS A 554 -13.62 -16.66 -9.12
N GLY A 555 -12.54 -17.03 -9.81
CA GLY A 555 -11.35 -16.19 -9.89
C GLY A 555 -11.64 -14.92 -10.70
N ARG A 556 -11.11 -13.78 -10.26
CA ARG A 556 -11.24 -12.51 -10.97
C ARG A 556 -10.30 -12.44 -12.17
N SER A 557 -10.80 -12.02 -13.33
CA SER A 557 -10.00 -11.86 -14.55
C SER A 557 -9.27 -10.52 -14.60
N GLY A 558 -8.05 -10.53 -15.14
CA GLY A 558 -7.25 -9.34 -15.47
C GLY A 558 -6.89 -8.44 -14.29
N VAL A 559 -6.59 -9.02 -13.14
CA VAL A 559 -6.21 -8.27 -11.92
C VAL A 559 -4.80 -8.62 -11.45
N HIS A 560 -4.19 -7.69 -10.74
CA HIS A 560 -3.05 -7.97 -9.89
C HIS A 560 -3.48 -8.86 -8.72
N SER A 561 -2.66 -9.85 -8.41
CA SER A 561 -2.92 -10.83 -7.36
C SER A 561 -1.74 -10.92 -6.42
N HIS A 562 -2.00 -11.33 -5.18
CA HIS A 562 -0.99 -11.62 -4.16
C HIS A 562 -0.06 -10.45 -3.86
N MET A 563 1.21 -10.57 -4.22
CA MET A 563 2.29 -9.70 -3.76
C MET A 563 2.35 -8.34 -4.48
N THR A 564 1.33 -8.01 -5.27
CA THR A 564 1.23 -6.74 -6.00
C THR A 564 -0.23 -6.28 -6.06
N ASN A 565 -0.42 -4.96 -6.03
CA ASN A 565 -1.71 -4.30 -6.17
C ASN A 565 -1.53 -2.92 -6.85
N THR A 566 -0.54 -2.82 -7.75
CA THR A 566 -0.28 -1.60 -8.51
C THR A 566 -1.41 -1.35 -9.51
N ARG A 567 -1.69 -0.08 -9.81
CA ARG A 567 -2.56 0.26 -10.95
C ARG A 567 -1.86 -0.02 -12.26
N ILE A 568 -2.67 -0.30 -13.28
CA ILE A 568 -2.22 -0.27 -14.68
C ILE A 568 -1.77 1.15 -15.04
N THR A 569 -0.76 1.28 -15.90
CA THR A 569 -0.47 2.59 -16.48
C THR A 569 -1.54 2.88 -17.54
N ASP A 570 -2.25 4.00 -17.38
CA ASP A 570 -3.19 4.46 -18.41
C ASP A 570 -2.48 4.59 -19.75
N VAL A 571 -3.11 4.12 -20.83
CA VAL A 571 -2.48 4.08 -22.16
C VAL A 571 -2.06 5.48 -22.61
N GLU A 572 -2.88 6.49 -22.36
CA GLU A 572 -2.55 7.88 -22.69
C GLU A 572 -1.36 8.40 -21.87
N VAL A 573 -1.26 8.01 -20.59
CA VAL A 573 -0.12 8.36 -19.74
C VAL A 573 1.15 7.68 -20.25
N LEU A 574 1.07 6.39 -20.59
CA LEU A 574 2.17 5.62 -21.16
C LEU A 574 2.69 6.27 -22.45
N GLU A 575 1.82 6.50 -23.43
CA GLU A 575 2.21 7.04 -24.74
C GLU A 575 2.71 8.48 -24.66
N ARG A 576 2.15 9.29 -23.74
CA ARG A 576 2.57 10.68 -23.53
C ARG A 576 3.95 10.80 -22.88
N HIS A 577 4.23 10.00 -21.84
CA HIS A 577 5.50 10.06 -21.12
C HIS A 577 6.60 9.26 -21.81
N TYR A 578 6.24 8.20 -22.54
CA TYR A 578 7.16 7.30 -23.21
C TYR A 578 6.80 7.18 -24.70
N PRO A 579 7.16 8.17 -25.54
CA PRO A 579 6.86 8.17 -26.98
C PRO A 579 7.65 7.10 -27.78
N ALA A 580 8.20 6.10 -27.09
CA ALA A 580 8.86 4.93 -27.65
C ALA A 580 7.89 3.77 -27.91
N VAL A 581 6.63 3.84 -27.44
CA VAL A 581 5.65 2.76 -27.60
C VAL A 581 4.26 3.29 -27.97
N ILE A 582 3.50 2.47 -28.70
CA ILE A 582 2.07 2.62 -28.96
C ILE A 582 1.36 1.34 -28.51
N ALA A 583 0.29 1.47 -27.73
CA ALA A 583 -0.52 0.34 -27.32
C ALA A 583 -1.47 -0.09 -28.45
N ARG A 584 -1.24 -1.28 -29.00
CA ARG A 584 -2.07 -1.84 -30.09
C ARG A 584 -3.29 -2.58 -29.57
N LYS A 585 -3.14 -3.31 -28.45
CA LYS A 585 -4.23 -4.05 -27.80
C LYS A 585 -4.05 -4.08 -26.29
N PHE A 586 -5.17 -3.98 -25.58
CA PHE A 586 -5.27 -4.27 -24.16
C PHE A 586 -6.64 -4.87 -23.86
N LEU A 587 -6.71 -6.19 -23.67
CA LEU A 587 -7.98 -6.92 -23.49
C LEU A 587 -7.82 -8.15 -22.59
N LEU A 588 -8.93 -8.68 -22.09
CA LEU A 588 -8.95 -9.95 -21.36
C LEU A 588 -8.70 -11.13 -22.31
N ARG A 589 -7.82 -12.05 -21.91
CA ARG A 589 -7.48 -13.27 -22.65
C ARG A 589 -8.55 -14.35 -22.44
N LYS A 590 -9.68 -14.20 -23.12
CA LYS A 590 -10.88 -15.04 -22.92
C LYS A 590 -10.57 -16.54 -22.96
N GLY A 591 -11.11 -17.27 -21.98
CA GLY A 591 -10.94 -18.73 -21.90
C GLY A 591 -9.52 -19.16 -21.56
N SER A 592 -8.76 -18.34 -20.85
CA SER A 592 -7.47 -18.72 -20.28
C SER A 592 -7.57 -19.20 -18.83
N GLY A 593 -8.66 -18.86 -18.13
CA GLY A 593 -8.96 -19.39 -16.80
C GLY A 593 -9.28 -20.89 -16.81
N GLY A 594 -8.86 -21.57 -15.75
CA GLY A 594 -9.09 -22.99 -15.53
C GLY A 594 -10.57 -23.31 -15.28
N ALA A 595 -11.07 -24.40 -15.88
CA ALA A 595 -12.44 -24.84 -15.69
C ALA A 595 -12.66 -25.53 -14.32
N GLY A 596 -13.79 -25.27 -13.67
CA GLY A 596 -14.18 -25.94 -12.42
C GLY A 596 -15.67 -25.77 -12.18
N ARG A 597 -16.16 -26.15 -11.00
CA ARG A 597 -17.45 -25.62 -10.50
C ARG A 597 -17.35 -24.10 -10.42
N TRP A 598 -16.20 -23.61 -9.95
CA TRP A 598 -15.83 -22.21 -10.00
C TRP A 598 -14.66 -22.04 -10.98
N HIS A 599 -14.89 -21.27 -12.04
CA HIS A 599 -13.88 -20.90 -13.02
C HIS A 599 -12.77 -20.00 -12.44
N GLY A 600 -11.52 -20.28 -12.81
CA GLY A 600 -10.42 -19.35 -12.60
C GLY A 600 -10.53 -18.12 -13.50
N GLY A 601 -9.90 -17.02 -13.11
CA GLY A 601 -9.91 -15.78 -13.87
C GLY A 601 -9.15 -15.88 -15.19
N ASP A 602 -9.57 -15.11 -16.19
CA ASP A 602 -8.84 -14.97 -17.45
C ASP A 602 -7.64 -14.00 -17.29
N GLY A 603 -6.56 -14.28 -18.00
CA GLY A 603 -5.39 -13.41 -18.14
C GLY A 603 -5.66 -12.18 -19.02
N ILE A 604 -4.58 -11.54 -19.48
CA ILE A 604 -4.57 -10.30 -20.25
C ILE A 604 -3.76 -10.48 -21.54
N CYS A 605 -4.18 -9.85 -22.63
CA CYS A 605 -3.37 -9.60 -23.82
C CYS A 605 -2.95 -8.12 -23.85
N ARG A 606 -1.65 -7.84 -23.77
CA ARG A 606 -1.04 -6.50 -23.78
C ARG A 606 -0.06 -6.40 -24.95
N TYR A 607 -0.47 -5.73 -26.02
CA TYR A 607 0.33 -5.65 -27.25
C TYR A 607 0.87 -4.24 -27.46
N LEU A 608 2.19 -4.12 -27.58
CA LEU A 608 2.89 -2.84 -27.69
C LEU A 608 3.72 -2.82 -28.97
N GLN A 609 3.53 -1.80 -29.79
CA GLN A 609 4.41 -1.53 -30.93
C GLN A 609 5.47 -0.53 -30.50
N PHE A 610 6.74 -0.81 -30.79
CA PHE A 610 7.84 0.10 -30.51
C PHE A 610 8.00 1.12 -31.64
N CYS A 611 8.30 2.37 -31.28
CA CYS A 611 8.48 3.50 -32.19
C CYS A 611 9.95 3.98 -32.23
N LYS A 612 10.78 3.47 -31.32
CA LYS A 612 12.21 3.78 -31.20
C LYS A 612 12.99 2.49 -30.97
N ASN A 613 14.28 2.54 -31.26
CA ASN A 613 15.19 1.49 -30.79
C ASN A 613 15.32 1.61 -29.28
N VAL A 614 14.91 0.56 -28.55
CA VAL A 614 14.98 0.49 -27.10
C VAL A 614 15.39 -0.92 -26.68
N ARG A 615 15.94 -1.03 -25.48
CA ARG A 615 16.19 -2.32 -24.85
C ARG A 615 14.92 -2.77 -24.13
N LEU A 616 14.34 -3.87 -24.59
CA LEU A 616 13.20 -4.54 -23.98
C LEU A 616 13.71 -5.62 -23.02
N SER A 617 13.15 -5.67 -21.81
CA SER A 617 13.34 -6.82 -20.93
C SER A 617 12.00 -7.35 -20.39
N LEU A 618 11.90 -8.67 -20.34
CA LEU A 618 10.76 -9.39 -19.79
C LEU A 618 11.23 -10.24 -18.62
N LEU A 619 10.56 -10.09 -17.49
CA LEU A 619 10.79 -10.90 -16.30
C LEU A 619 9.45 -11.52 -15.89
N THR A 620 9.17 -12.69 -16.46
CA THR A 620 7.89 -13.42 -16.33
C THR A 620 8.08 -14.88 -15.88
N GLU A 621 6.97 -15.55 -15.52
CA GLU A 621 6.87 -16.94 -15.04
C GLU A 621 5.55 -17.59 -15.53
N ARG A 622 5.33 -18.87 -15.23
CA ARG A 622 4.17 -19.67 -15.72
C ARG A 622 4.12 -19.71 -17.24
N ARG A 623 5.29 -19.82 -17.87
CA ARG A 623 5.45 -20.11 -19.31
C ARG A 623 5.80 -21.57 -19.56
N VAL A 624 6.19 -22.30 -18.50
CA VAL A 624 6.45 -23.75 -18.53
C VAL A 624 5.38 -24.48 -17.71
N PHE A 625 5.21 -24.14 -16.43
CA PHE A 625 4.23 -24.80 -15.56
C PHE A 625 2.92 -23.99 -15.46
N ALA A 626 1.79 -24.64 -15.71
CA ALA A 626 0.48 -24.00 -15.66
C ALA A 626 0.01 -23.73 -14.22
N PRO A 627 -0.75 -22.65 -13.95
CA PRO A 627 -1.42 -22.43 -12.67
C PRO A 627 -2.37 -23.59 -12.33
N TYR A 628 -2.12 -24.31 -11.24
CA TYR A 628 -2.88 -25.50 -10.86
C TYR A 628 -4.31 -25.16 -10.44
N GLY A 629 -5.25 -26.07 -10.71
CA GLY A 629 -6.58 -26.04 -10.12
C GLY A 629 -6.62 -26.75 -8.75
N LEU A 630 -7.67 -26.54 -7.97
CA LEU A 630 -7.83 -27.11 -6.64
C LEU A 630 -9.13 -27.92 -6.51
N ASN A 631 -9.13 -28.97 -5.68
CA ASN A 631 -10.30 -29.81 -5.39
C ASN A 631 -11.07 -30.30 -6.64
N GLY A 632 -10.31 -30.68 -7.69
CA GLY A 632 -10.84 -31.19 -8.96
C GLY A 632 -11.12 -30.14 -10.03
N GLY A 633 -10.78 -28.87 -9.78
CA GLY A 633 -10.69 -27.85 -10.83
C GLY A 633 -9.48 -28.09 -11.76
N ARG A 634 -9.57 -27.58 -12.99
CA ARG A 634 -8.55 -27.70 -14.04
C ARG A 634 -7.54 -26.54 -13.95
N PRO A 635 -6.30 -26.75 -14.41
CA PRO A 635 -5.30 -25.69 -14.52
C PRO A 635 -5.74 -24.56 -15.45
N GLY A 636 -5.25 -23.34 -15.19
CA GLY A 636 -5.31 -22.22 -16.14
C GLY A 636 -4.33 -22.42 -17.31
N LYS A 637 -4.44 -21.60 -18.34
CA LYS A 637 -3.46 -21.59 -19.45
C LYS A 637 -2.19 -20.86 -19.01
N ILE A 638 -1.04 -21.35 -19.48
CA ILE A 638 0.25 -20.65 -19.42
C ILE A 638 0.19 -19.31 -20.17
N GLY A 639 1.06 -18.38 -19.78
CA GLY A 639 1.30 -17.15 -20.52
C GLY A 639 2.15 -17.38 -21.79
N ARG A 640 2.31 -16.33 -22.60
CA ARG A 640 3.17 -16.34 -23.81
C ARG A 640 3.75 -14.95 -24.04
N ASN A 641 4.99 -14.89 -24.51
CA ASN A 641 5.65 -13.65 -24.89
C ASN A 641 6.13 -13.82 -26.33
N ILE A 642 5.46 -13.17 -27.29
CA ILE A 642 5.80 -13.26 -28.72
C ILE A 642 6.29 -11.89 -29.20
N LEU A 643 7.36 -11.86 -29.98
CA LEU A 643 7.83 -10.67 -30.66
C LEU A 643 7.63 -10.83 -32.17
N LEU A 644 6.85 -9.95 -32.77
CA LEU A 644 6.76 -9.83 -34.22
C LEU A 644 7.80 -8.82 -34.70
N ARG A 645 8.78 -9.32 -35.47
CA ARG A 645 9.81 -8.50 -36.11
C ARG A 645 9.26 -7.90 -37.40
N VAL A 646 9.33 -6.58 -37.54
CA VAL A 646 8.86 -5.91 -38.77
C VAL A 646 9.83 -6.10 -39.94
N SER A 647 11.12 -6.33 -39.66
CA SER A 647 12.14 -6.50 -40.69
C SER A 647 11.89 -7.69 -41.63
N ASP A 648 11.35 -8.78 -41.12
CA ASP A 648 11.18 -10.05 -41.84
C ASP A 648 9.81 -10.71 -41.61
N GLY A 649 8.97 -10.15 -40.74
CA GLY A 649 7.65 -10.69 -40.38
C GLY A 649 7.70 -11.92 -39.46
N VAL A 650 8.87 -12.28 -38.92
CA VAL A 650 9.03 -13.46 -38.06
C VAL A 650 8.41 -13.21 -36.69
N ARG A 651 7.79 -14.26 -36.12
CA ARG A 651 7.21 -14.25 -34.77
C ARG A 651 8.04 -15.13 -33.83
N ASP A 652 8.86 -14.51 -33.01
CA ASP A 652 9.75 -15.18 -32.05
C ASP A 652 9.01 -15.43 -30.73
N ASN A 653 9.08 -16.66 -30.22
CA ASN A 653 8.71 -16.92 -28.82
C ASN A 653 9.91 -16.61 -27.93
N LEU A 654 9.78 -15.57 -27.12
CA LEU A 654 10.86 -15.05 -26.29
C LEU A 654 11.10 -15.84 -25.00
N GLY A 655 10.26 -16.81 -24.67
CA GLY A 655 10.31 -17.51 -23.39
C GLY A 655 9.93 -16.62 -22.20
N ALA A 656 10.28 -17.05 -20.99
CA ALA A 656 9.84 -16.39 -19.75
C ALA A 656 10.67 -15.15 -19.37
N LYS A 657 11.97 -15.19 -19.66
CA LYS A 657 12.96 -14.21 -19.18
C LYS A 657 13.91 -13.87 -20.31
N ILE A 658 13.96 -12.61 -20.72
CA ILE A 658 14.82 -12.17 -21.82
C ILE A 658 15.15 -10.68 -21.72
N SER A 659 16.32 -10.28 -22.23
CA SER A 659 16.64 -8.87 -22.51
C SER A 659 17.22 -8.77 -23.93
N LEU A 660 16.66 -7.91 -24.77
CA LEU A 660 17.04 -7.76 -26.18
C LEU A 660 16.70 -6.37 -26.73
N ASN A 661 17.32 -5.97 -27.83
CA ASN A 661 16.98 -4.72 -28.53
C ASN A 661 15.82 -4.94 -29.52
N VAL A 662 14.83 -4.06 -29.43
CA VAL A 662 13.69 -4.00 -30.35
C VAL A 662 13.81 -2.78 -31.25
N ASN A 663 13.35 -2.91 -32.49
CA ASN A 663 13.44 -1.85 -33.49
C ASN A 663 12.11 -1.13 -33.66
N PRO A 664 12.10 0.11 -34.21
CA PRO A 664 10.87 0.76 -34.62
C PRO A 664 10.03 -0.13 -35.54
N GLY A 665 8.76 -0.30 -35.20
CA GLY A 665 7.83 -1.18 -35.90
C GLY A 665 7.59 -2.52 -35.19
N ASP A 666 8.59 -3.06 -34.49
CA ASP A 666 8.46 -4.36 -33.81
C ASP A 666 7.28 -4.34 -32.82
N ILE A 667 6.58 -5.48 -32.70
CA ILE A 667 5.40 -5.60 -31.84
C ILE A 667 5.61 -6.71 -30.81
N LEU A 668 5.61 -6.34 -29.53
CA LEU A 668 5.52 -7.30 -28.43
C LEU A 668 4.06 -7.68 -28.21
N GLU A 669 3.76 -8.98 -28.29
CA GLU A 669 2.49 -9.59 -27.91
C GLU A 669 2.67 -10.35 -26.58
N LEU A 670 2.31 -9.70 -25.47
CA LEU A 670 2.38 -10.30 -24.14
C LEU A 670 1.01 -10.85 -23.74
N GLU A 671 0.94 -12.14 -23.47
CA GLU A 671 -0.24 -12.84 -22.96
C GLU A 671 0.04 -13.35 -21.54
N THR A 672 -0.71 -12.88 -20.55
CA THR A 672 -0.54 -13.31 -19.16
C THR A 672 -1.27 -14.64 -18.87
N PRO A 673 -0.83 -15.39 -17.84
CA PRO A 673 -1.47 -16.64 -17.45
C PRO A 673 -2.90 -16.42 -16.92
N GLY A 674 -3.75 -17.43 -17.06
CA GLY A 674 -5.05 -17.49 -16.37
C GLY A 674 -4.90 -18.03 -14.94
N GLY A 675 -5.97 -18.00 -14.15
CA GLY A 675 -6.02 -18.63 -12.83
C GLY A 675 -6.52 -20.08 -12.88
N GLY A 676 -6.20 -20.89 -11.89
CA GLY A 676 -6.72 -22.25 -11.75
C GLY A 676 -8.20 -22.27 -11.35
N GLY A 677 -8.94 -23.30 -11.80
CA GLY A 677 -10.32 -23.54 -11.40
C GLY A 677 -10.45 -24.26 -10.06
N TYR A 678 -11.64 -24.23 -9.46
CA TYR A 678 -11.95 -24.92 -8.21
C TYR A 678 -13.16 -25.85 -8.36
N GLY A 679 -13.05 -27.06 -7.79
CA GLY A 679 -14.15 -28.02 -7.75
C GLY A 679 -14.38 -28.74 -9.08
N ARG A 680 -14.84 -30.00 -9.02
CA ARG A 680 -15.26 -30.72 -10.23
C ARG A 680 -16.51 -30.08 -10.84
N ARG A 681 -16.46 -29.81 -12.14
CA ARG A 681 -17.65 -29.42 -12.92
C ARG A 681 -18.58 -30.63 -13.01
N ARG A 682 -19.80 -30.54 -12.48
CA ARG A 682 -20.84 -31.55 -12.78
C ARG A 682 -21.24 -31.35 -14.24
N PHE A 683 -20.83 -32.27 -15.11
CA PHE A 683 -21.45 -32.39 -16.42
C PHE A 683 -22.84 -32.98 -16.21
N TRP A 684 -23.87 -32.13 -16.25
CA TRP A 684 -25.18 -32.63 -16.62
C TRP A 684 -25.07 -32.98 -18.10
N MET A 685 -25.09 -34.27 -18.42
CA MET A 685 -25.38 -34.71 -19.79
C MET A 685 -26.78 -34.19 -20.10
N GLU A 686 -26.88 -33.11 -20.87
CA GLU A 686 -28.07 -32.90 -21.67
C GLU A 686 -28.17 -34.11 -22.59
N LEU A 687 -29.12 -35.00 -22.29
CA LEU A 687 -29.51 -36.06 -23.21
C LEU A 687 -29.86 -35.38 -24.54
N PRO A 688 -29.46 -35.96 -25.69
CA PRO A 688 -29.86 -35.41 -26.98
C PRO A 688 -31.38 -35.35 -26.99
N SER A 689 -31.93 -34.17 -27.28
CA SER A 689 -33.35 -33.98 -27.51
C SER A 689 -33.77 -34.93 -28.63
N ASN A 690 -34.38 -36.06 -28.26
CA ASN A 690 -35.03 -36.95 -29.21
C ASN A 690 -36.10 -36.14 -29.94
N ASN A 691 -35.88 -35.96 -31.24
CA ASN A 691 -36.91 -35.59 -32.20
C ASN A 691 -38.06 -36.59 -32.08
N LEU A 692 -39.15 -36.16 -31.44
CA LEU A 692 -40.47 -36.73 -31.62
C LEU A 692 -41.26 -35.71 -32.44
N HIS A 693 -41.09 -35.76 -33.76
CA HIS A 693 -42.09 -35.26 -34.68
C HIS A 693 -42.85 -36.45 -35.25
N TYR A 694 -44.17 -36.38 -35.06
CA TYR A 694 -45.18 -37.25 -35.64
C TYR A 694 -45.16 -37.17 -37.17
N PHE A 695 -45.42 -38.33 -37.78
CA PHE A 695 -45.61 -38.66 -39.21
C PHE A 695 -44.37 -38.85 -40.07
#